data_AF-A0A7L2V5X6-F1
#
_entry.id   AF-A0A7L2V5X6-F1
#
_cell.length_a   1.000
_cell.length_b   1.000
_cell.length_c   1.000
_cell.angle_alpha   90.00
_cell.angle_beta   90.00
_cell.angle_gamma   90.00
#
_symmetry.space_group_name_H-M   'P 1'
#
loop_
_entity.id
_entity.type
_entity.pdbx_description
1 polymer ?
#
loop_
_entity_poly.entity_id
_entity_poly.type
_entity_poly.pdbx_seq_one_letter_code
_entity_poly.pdbx_strand_id
1 'polypeptide(L)'
;SIEKVKQKKEYERIMREAEEKKKKKREELIALRHEFLCLLQKNQELPKHMQLQREVHLVAPADIRWFCLILLFRFQASLEFDTVVVHAIQSNHHISTYRLLAMSEKWYQDKQASKPAEEREIITERKYVRISEKDAEKLKPPEVQKQTTHYIERKHEQIKRNVEKSDKMKAKIMKRKAEWDELYKSKPSDNYEDPKDAEDIKAAQENMGCYELKTATNYRVPEHKRVNTEKMMMWLASLEVLIHKKKVNMNKEIMSLRDLKVSIIDEIKCLVQELKSIQAALDLSERLPLPLIPQLHPDEVPEKKFEYNSDILLKLKEEQEAKAKLQGQLEGSPSSPAFKNEFLQASSSKEIDPMEQAAGAELMKSSSSMLTEQPKVFEIEKAEPTEMELEILKREKIKNLYLQETLIKKINKLAVSFDSELRFLRHEKLKLDVQMKSADLRYITWYEELLILKNLEEHENFLQGNVNTLTSEQEAMQSKLNSYLAQMEDRKYEIVKLEESEKAVCANFQASLGENNEFAHFLTKVLKKKIKCTEESEVGTEADEEEENEEENDEESSLGTDEENSGSEDEVFDNSVCPMSISEALFQNTIQLQQERLDIKKALTEEKKVAASLRKKYNALAKKAEEVETSLATAVGELETFQWEKQQKLNELYVVVPLKLHQVECLVNGELPRDFSQALVFTNQSLEYLQKRIVDLCNENIMQREIYKKAQKQHKQLVWDKKEMELKIRQLEEKCNDLMMKKFGRLVDFEAVQVCSVNICMEELKVQIMEKEYVHSQELKKWEERIVDLRKQLLKLTNENTRKLQQLNQFCFEKQQLETKLASPKNDPLGVQFQGTRTTDIKEKARLESRLKHRARDAALLREEIHLLHRKDGCLMKELALCRRKDGCLFLQPSSPRDSETPTESFPVFTP
;
A
#
# COMPACT_ATOMS: atom_id res chain seq x y z
N SER A 1 -34.47 11.34 16.52
CA SER A 1 -33.62 12.17 15.63
C SER A 1 -34.00 13.63 15.76
N ILE A 2 -33.06 14.48 16.18
CA ILE A 2 -33.25 15.92 16.40
C ILE A 2 -33.39 16.67 15.06
N GLU A 3 -32.74 16.17 14.00
CA GLU A 3 -32.83 16.66 12.61
C GLU A 3 -34.28 16.75 12.11
N LYS A 4 -35.04 15.66 12.24
CA LYS A 4 -36.44 15.60 11.77
C LYS A 4 -37.34 16.61 12.50
N VAL A 5 -37.06 16.92 13.76
CA VAL A 5 -37.79 17.93 14.54
C VAL A 5 -37.40 19.35 14.10
N LYS A 6 -36.11 19.62 13.82
CA LYS A 6 -35.66 20.89 13.24
C LYS A 6 -36.30 21.14 11.87
N GLN A 7 -36.24 20.16 10.96
CA GLN A 7 -36.81 20.27 9.61
C GLN A 7 -38.33 20.52 9.65
N LYS A 8 -39.08 19.82 10.50
CA LYS A 8 -40.51 20.06 10.68
C LYS A 8 -40.81 21.48 11.20
N LYS A 9 -40.04 21.95 12.19
CA LYS A 9 -40.18 23.31 12.75
C LYS A 9 -39.85 24.40 11.72
N GLU A 10 -38.89 24.14 10.83
CA GLU A 10 -38.51 25.04 9.75
C GLU A 10 -39.62 25.13 8.68
N TYR A 11 -40.19 23.98 8.29
CA TYR A 11 -41.33 23.91 7.38
C TYR A 11 -42.57 24.63 7.94
N GLU A 12 -42.88 24.43 9.22
CA GLU A 12 -43.96 25.13 9.92
C GLU A 12 -43.74 26.66 9.98
N ARG A 13 -42.48 27.13 10.06
CA ARG A 13 -42.16 28.57 9.98
C ARG A 13 -42.43 29.12 8.57
N ILE A 14 -41.94 28.44 7.53
CA ILE A 14 -42.12 28.85 6.13
C ILE A 14 -43.61 28.90 5.75
N MET A 15 -44.39 27.91 6.18
CA MET A 15 -45.85 27.88 5.94
C MET A 15 -46.56 29.06 6.62
N ARG A 16 -46.19 29.40 7.86
CA ARG A 16 -46.75 30.55 8.59
C ARG A 16 -46.44 31.89 7.92
N GLU A 17 -45.20 32.08 7.46
CA GLU A 17 -44.82 33.27 6.68
C GLU A 17 -45.60 33.37 5.34
N ALA A 18 -45.86 32.24 4.69
CA ALA A 18 -46.66 32.20 3.47
C ALA A 18 -48.15 32.54 3.72
N GLU A 19 -48.71 32.10 4.85
CA GLU A 19 -50.07 32.46 5.27
C GLU A 19 -50.20 33.93 5.66
N GLU A 20 -49.23 34.50 6.37
CA GLU A 20 -49.19 35.94 6.67
C GLU A 20 -49.12 36.80 5.39
N LYS A 21 -48.30 36.40 4.42
CA LYS A 21 -48.22 37.07 3.10
C LYS A 21 -49.57 36.98 2.36
N LYS A 22 -50.25 35.83 2.40
CA LYS A 22 -51.61 35.66 1.85
C LYS A 22 -52.64 36.52 2.58
N LYS A 23 -52.54 36.65 3.91
CA LYS A 23 -53.44 37.48 4.72
C LYS A 23 -53.29 38.96 4.39
N LYS A 24 -52.05 39.49 4.35
CA LYS A 24 -51.77 40.88 3.93
C LYS A 24 -52.32 41.18 2.54
N LYS A 25 -52.14 40.27 1.57
CA LYS A 25 -52.71 40.43 0.21
C LYS A 25 -54.24 40.39 0.17
N ARG A 26 -54.91 39.68 1.09
CA ARG A 26 -56.37 39.74 1.24
C ARG A 26 -56.83 41.06 1.85
N GLU A 27 -56.10 41.59 2.83
CA GLU A 27 -56.37 42.90 3.44
C GLU A 27 -56.21 44.04 2.43
N GLU A 28 -55.13 44.04 1.62
CA GLU A 28 -54.95 44.95 0.49
C GLU A 28 -56.12 44.86 -0.52
N LEU A 29 -56.56 43.66 -0.88
CA LEU A 29 -57.71 43.45 -1.78
C LEU A 29 -59.04 43.95 -1.20
N ILE A 30 -59.22 43.88 0.12
CA ILE A 30 -60.41 44.40 0.80
C ILE A 30 -60.38 45.94 0.81
N ALA A 31 -59.21 46.55 1.08
CA ALA A 31 -59.03 47.99 1.01
C ALA A 31 -59.33 48.53 -0.40
N LEU A 32 -58.73 47.94 -1.45
CA LEU A 32 -58.98 48.30 -2.85
C LEU A 32 -60.45 48.13 -3.27
N ARG A 33 -61.13 47.09 -2.76
CA ARG A 33 -62.58 46.91 -2.98
C ARG A 33 -63.41 48.00 -2.32
N HIS A 34 -63.01 48.46 -1.12
CA HIS A 34 -63.68 49.54 -0.42
C HIS A 34 -63.46 50.90 -1.13
N GLU A 35 -62.22 51.19 -1.54
CA GLU A 35 -61.91 52.37 -2.38
C GLU A 35 -62.71 52.37 -3.69
N PHE A 36 -62.79 51.23 -4.37
CA PHE A 36 -63.59 51.08 -5.60
C PHE A 36 -65.08 51.32 -5.36
N LEU A 37 -65.64 50.85 -4.24
CA LEU A 37 -67.03 51.13 -3.86
C LEU A 37 -67.25 52.62 -3.55
N CYS A 38 -66.33 53.28 -2.83
CA CYS A 38 -66.37 54.72 -2.60
C CYS A 38 -66.26 55.53 -3.90
N LEU A 39 -65.45 55.08 -4.87
CA LEU A 39 -65.35 55.71 -6.19
C LEU A 39 -66.63 55.52 -7.01
N LEU A 40 -67.29 54.36 -6.94
CA LEU A 40 -68.59 54.14 -7.57
C LEU A 40 -69.68 55.04 -6.96
N GLN A 41 -69.69 55.21 -5.64
CA GLN A 41 -70.63 56.10 -4.97
C GLN A 41 -70.41 57.57 -5.37
N LYS A 42 -69.16 58.05 -5.36
CA LYS A 42 -68.81 59.38 -5.87
C LYS A 42 -69.20 59.58 -7.35
N ASN A 43 -69.05 58.54 -8.17
CA ASN A 43 -69.48 58.58 -9.58
C ASN A 43 -71.01 58.66 -9.73
N GLN A 44 -71.78 58.09 -8.80
CA GLN A 44 -73.25 58.21 -8.76
C GLN A 44 -73.73 59.58 -8.24
N GLU A 45 -72.91 60.28 -7.45
CA GLU A 45 -73.18 61.65 -6.97
C GLU A 45 -72.95 62.73 -8.05
N LEU A 46 -72.25 62.40 -9.14
CA LEU A 46 -72.02 63.32 -10.27
C LEU A 46 -73.26 63.51 -11.16
N PRO A 47 -73.42 64.65 -11.86
CA PRO A 47 -74.49 64.87 -12.82
C PRO A 47 -74.51 63.82 -13.94
N LYS A 48 -75.69 63.40 -14.42
CA LYS A 48 -75.89 62.29 -15.39
C LYS A 48 -75.02 62.32 -16.65
N HIS A 49 -74.56 63.49 -17.10
CA HIS A 49 -73.68 63.63 -18.28
C HIS A 49 -72.18 63.49 -17.98
N MET A 50 -71.81 63.40 -16.70
CA MET A 50 -70.43 63.18 -16.20
C MET A 50 -70.28 61.84 -15.46
N GLN A 51 -71.35 61.06 -15.32
CA GLN A 51 -71.29 59.73 -14.71
C GLN A 51 -70.64 58.74 -15.68
N LEU A 52 -69.55 58.10 -15.26
CA LEU A 52 -68.87 57.07 -16.05
C LEU A 52 -69.72 55.79 -16.07
N GLN A 53 -70.21 55.40 -17.25
CA GLN A 53 -70.93 54.13 -17.43
C GLN A 53 -69.97 52.92 -17.41
N ARG A 54 -70.50 51.75 -17.03
CA ARG A 54 -69.69 50.55 -16.74
C ARG A 54 -69.24 49.75 -17.97
N GLU A 55 -69.71 50.10 -19.15
CA GLU A 55 -69.42 49.36 -20.39
C GLU A 55 -68.84 50.27 -21.48
N VAL A 56 -67.69 49.82 -22.01
CA VAL A 56 -67.04 50.25 -23.26
C VAL A 56 -66.82 51.77 -23.43
N HIS A 57 -65.67 52.25 -22.94
CA HIS A 57 -64.93 53.34 -23.59
C HIS A 57 -63.45 52.96 -23.76
N LEU A 58 -63.11 52.42 -24.93
CA LEU A 58 -61.73 52.33 -25.43
C LEU A 58 -61.28 53.72 -25.97
N VAL A 59 -61.38 54.75 -25.14
CA VAL A 59 -60.68 56.02 -25.36
C VAL A 59 -59.33 55.88 -24.68
N ALA A 60 -58.27 55.74 -25.48
CA ALA A 60 -56.95 55.32 -25.00
C ALA A 60 -56.36 56.25 -23.92
N PRO A 61 -56.18 55.77 -22.67
CA PRO A 61 -55.33 56.44 -21.70
C PRO A 61 -53.87 56.11 -21.99
N ALA A 62 -52.96 57.05 -21.72
CA ALA A 62 -51.52 56.84 -21.87
C ALA A 62 -51.01 55.62 -21.05
N ASP A 63 -51.70 55.27 -19.96
CA ASP A 63 -51.30 54.22 -19.03
C ASP A 63 -51.37 52.81 -19.62
N ILE A 64 -52.34 52.50 -20.48
CA ILE A 64 -52.37 51.20 -21.19
C ILE A 64 -51.23 51.15 -22.22
N ARG A 65 -50.94 52.27 -22.88
CA ARG A 65 -49.81 52.36 -23.82
C ARG A 65 -48.48 52.17 -23.08
N TRP A 66 -48.36 52.70 -21.86
CA TRP A 66 -47.19 52.52 -20.98
C TRP A 66 -47.08 51.08 -20.44
N PHE A 67 -48.19 50.48 -19.99
CA PHE A 67 -48.20 49.06 -19.58
C PHE A 67 -47.87 48.11 -20.73
N CYS A 68 -48.39 48.35 -21.93
CA CYS A 68 -48.04 47.59 -23.13
C CYS A 68 -46.58 47.81 -23.53
N LEU A 69 -46.06 49.05 -23.46
CA LEU A 69 -44.62 49.32 -23.66
C LEU A 69 -43.75 48.59 -22.63
N ILE A 70 -44.16 48.53 -21.36
CA ILE A 70 -43.41 47.82 -20.31
C ILE A 70 -43.44 46.31 -20.52
N LEU A 71 -44.60 45.74 -20.88
CA LEU A 71 -44.69 44.32 -21.20
C LEU A 71 -43.82 43.99 -22.41
N LEU A 72 -43.92 44.76 -23.50
CA LEU A 72 -43.05 44.63 -24.67
C LEU A 72 -41.57 44.80 -24.31
N PHE A 73 -41.19 45.82 -23.56
CA PHE A 73 -39.81 46.07 -23.15
C PHE A 73 -39.26 44.96 -22.25
N ARG A 74 -40.07 44.35 -21.36
CA ARG A 74 -39.64 43.19 -20.56
C ARG A 74 -39.48 41.93 -21.39
N PHE A 75 -40.35 41.71 -22.38
CA PHE A 75 -40.18 40.60 -23.35
C PHE A 75 -38.99 40.82 -24.29
N GLN A 76 -38.71 42.08 -24.68
CA GLN A 76 -37.65 42.44 -25.63
C GLN A 76 -36.27 42.53 -24.96
N ALA A 77 -36.18 43.07 -23.73
CA ALA A 77 -34.93 43.11 -22.96
C ALA A 77 -34.43 41.72 -22.51
N SER A 78 -35.26 40.69 -22.65
CA SER A 78 -34.89 39.29 -22.43
C SER A 78 -34.37 38.58 -23.69
N LEU A 79 -34.50 39.21 -24.87
CA LEU A 79 -34.10 38.66 -26.18
C LEU A 79 -32.77 39.26 -26.64
N GLU A 80 -31.85 38.41 -27.07
CA GLU A 80 -30.59 38.83 -27.72
C GLU A 80 -30.81 39.07 -29.22
N PHE A 81 -31.70 38.29 -29.86
CA PHE A 81 -32.08 38.44 -31.27
C PHE A 81 -33.58 38.18 -31.48
N ASP A 82 -34.24 39.06 -32.22
CA ASP A 82 -35.60 38.85 -32.74
C ASP A 82 -35.57 38.27 -34.17
N THR A 83 -36.72 37.83 -34.67
CA THR A 83 -36.85 37.25 -36.03
C THR A 83 -36.83 38.33 -37.10
N VAL A 84 -35.74 38.39 -37.85
CA VAL A 84 -35.56 39.20 -39.08
C VAL A 84 -35.63 38.25 -40.27
N VAL A 85 -36.38 38.61 -41.32
CA VAL A 85 -36.49 37.80 -42.54
C VAL A 85 -35.91 38.56 -43.72
N VAL A 86 -34.79 38.08 -44.29
CA VAL A 86 -34.13 38.66 -45.47
C VAL A 86 -34.63 37.97 -46.74
N HIS A 87 -35.20 38.73 -47.66
CA HIS A 87 -35.66 38.29 -48.98
C HIS A 87 -34.62 38.59 -50.05
N ALA A 88 -34.59 37.75 -51.08
CA ALA A 88 -33.81 37.99 -52.29
C ALA A 88 -34.37 39.15 -53.12
N ILE A 89 -33.58 39.65 -54.09
CA ILE A 89 -33.91 40.82 -54.91
C ILE A 89 -34.70 40.40 -56.17
N GLN A 90 -34.36 39.27 -56.79
CA GLN A 90 -35.00 38.80 -58.03
C GLN A 90 -35.80 37.51 -57.86
N SER A 91 -35.54 36.74 -56.78
CA SER A 91 -36.14 35.43 -56.56
C SER A 91 -36.98 35.35 -55.29
N ASN A 92 -37.89 34.37 -55.22
CA ASN A 92 -38.80 34.17 -54.08
C ASN A 92 -38.12 33.55 -52.84
N HIS A 93 -36.79 33.56 -52.76
CA HIS A 93 -36.05 32.98 -51.65
C HIS A 93 -35.96 33.95 -50.48
N HIS A 94 -35.99 33.41 -49.27
CA HIS A 94 -35.82 34.16 -48.03
C HIS A 94 -35.08 33.33 -46.98
N ILE A 95 -34.51 34.01 -45.99
CA ILE A 95 -33.83 33.42 -44.81
C ILE A 95 -34.29 34.19 -43.57
N SER A 96 -34.57 33.47 -42.48
CA SER A 96 -34.88 34.08 -41.18
C SER A 96 -33.75 33.90 -40.16
N THR A 97 -33.56 34.84 -39.24
CA THR A 97 -32.76 34.64 -38.02
C THR A 97 -33.47 33.68 -37.05
N TYR A 98 -32.72 33.07 -36.14
CA TYR A 98 -33.24 32.38 -34.96
C TYR A 98 -33.62 33.41 -33.89
N ARG A 99 -34.81 33.27 -33.30
CA ARG A 99 -35.17 34.00 -32.07
C ARG A 99 -34.35 33.45 -30.90
N LEU A 100 -33.66 34.32 -30.16
CA LEU A 100 -32.78 33.93 -29.06
C LEU A 100 -33.06 34.76 -27.80
N LEU A 101 -33.18 34.08 -26.66
CA LEU A 101 -33.16 34.68 -25.34
C LEU A 101 -31.70 34.85 -24.89
N ALA A 102 -31.41 35.91 -24.13
CA ALA A 102 -30.09 36.11 -23.56
C ALA A 102 -29.71 34.98 -22.60
N MET A 103 -28.51 34.41 -22.75
CA MET A 103 -28.01 33.33 -21.88
C MET A 103 -27.84 33.81 -20.44
N SER A 104 -28.15 32.94 -19.46
CA SER A 104 -28.00 33.26 -18.04
C SER A 104 -26.53 33.50 -17.67
N GLU A 105 -26.28 34.58 -16.94
CA GLU A 105 -24.94 35.09 -16.59
C GLU A 105 -24.09 34.10 -15.77
N LYS A 106 -24.75 33.18 -15.05
CA LYS A 106 -24.11 32.13 -14.22
C LYS A 106 -23.12 31.26 -15.02
N TRP A 107 -23.42 30.98 -16.29
CA TRP A 107 -22.62 30.08 -17.13
C TRP A 107 -21.22 30.59 -17.49
N TYR A 108 -20.96 31.90 -17.38
CA TYR A 108 -19.65 32.47 -17.68
C TYR A 108 -18.64 32.33 -16.53
N GLN A 109 -19.12 32.08 -15.31
CA GLN A 109 -18.28 32.02 -14.10
C GLN A 109 -17.60 30.65 -13.94
N ASP A 110 -18.34 29.54 -14.09
CA ASP A 110 -17.80 28.17 -13.96
C ASP A 110 -16.66 27.86 -14.95
N LYS A 111 -16.64 28.54 -16.10
CA LYS A 111 -15.64 28.32 -17.14
C LYS A 111 -14.23 28.83 -16.78
N GLN A 112 -14.10 29.66 -15.74
CA GLN A 112 -12.80 30.14 -15.26
C GLN A 112 -12.20 29.24 -14.16
N ALA A 113 -13.00 28.39 -13.51
CA ALA A 113 -12.57 27.59 -12.36
C ALA A 113 -11.85 26.28 -12.71
N SER A 114 -11.91 25.81 -13.96
CA SER A 114 -11.43 24.48 -14.34
C SER A 114 -10.19 24.53 -15.26
N LYS A 115 -9.01 24.52 -14.64
CA LYS A 115 -7.74 24.10 -15.25
C LYS A 115 -6.94 23.30 -14.20
N PRO A 116 -6.63 22.01 -14.44
CA PRO A 116 -5.78 21.24 -13.53
C PRO A 116 -4.31 21.67 -13.67
N ALA A 117 -3.54 21.50 -12.59
CA ALA A 117 -2.11 21.74 -12.56
C ALA A 117 -1.36 20.41 -12.46
N GLU A 118 -0.43 20.15 -13.37
CA GLU A 118 0.38 18.93 -13.39
C GLU A 118 1.60 19.06 -12.45
N GLU A 119 1.67 18.10 -11.54
CA GLU A 119 2.85 17.31 -11.13
C GLU A 119 4.25 17.94 -11.17
N ARG A 120 4.94 17.85 -10.02
CA ARG A 120 6.40 17.94 -9.92
C ARG A 120 6.92 16.77 -9.09
N GLU A 121 7.70 15.90 -9.73
CA GLU A 121 8.33 14.75 -9.10
C GLU A 121 9.43 15.15 -8.10
N ILE A 122 9.65 14.29 -7.10
CA ILE A 122 10.68 14.45 -6.07
C ILE A 122 11.76 13.39 -6.29
N ILE A 123 12.94 13.81 -6.74
CA ILE A 123 14.12 12.94 -6.86
C ILE A 123 14.85 12.92 -5.51
N THR A 124 15.05 11.73 -4.92
CA THR A 124 15.79 11.54 -3.66
C THR A 124 17.01 10.64 -3.88
N GLU A 125 18.21 11.20 -3.83
CA GLU A 125 19.46 10.42 -3.87
C GLU A 125 19.86 9.91 -2.47
N ARG A 126 20.21 8.62 -2.36
CA ARG A 126 20.84 8.04 -1.16
C ARG A 126 22.33 7.81 -1.40
N LYS A 127 23.19 8.31 -0.49
CA LYS A 127 24.63 8.01 -0.44
C LYS A 127 24.93 6.86 0.54
N TYR A 128 25.84 5.97 0.13
CA TYR A 128 26.44 4.94 0.98
C TYR A 128 27.66 5.48 1.75
N VAL A 129 27.94 4.92 2.93
CA VAL A 129 29.24 5.02 3.63
C VAL A 129 29.68 3.60 4.05
N ARG A 130 30.98 3.31 3.91
CA ARG A 130 31.58 2.00 4.21
C ARG A 130 31.99 1.88 5.69
N ILE A 131 31.96 0.64 6.18
CA ILE A 131 32.58 0.22 7.45
C ILE A 131 34.10 0.07 7.25
N SER A 132 34.89 0.33 8.31
CA SER A 132 36.32 0.02 8.37
C SER A 132 36.60 -0.88 9.55
N GLU A 133 37.23 -2.03 9.31
CA GLU A 133 37.84 -2.87 10.34
C GLU A 133 39.25 -2.37 10.69
N LYS A 134 39.80 -2.83 11.82
CA LYS A 134 41.21 -2.69 12.18
C LYS A 134 41.70 -3.94 12.91
N ASP A 135 42.89 -4.38 12.54
CA ASP A 135 43.57 -5.56 13.06
C ASP A 135 44.05 -5.41 14.52
N ALA A 136 44.32 -6.56 15.16
CA ALA A 136 45.11 -6.66 16.38
C ALA A 136 46.12 -7.82 16.26
N GLU A 137 47.40 -7.45 16.12
CA GLU A 137 48.54 -8.38 16.06
C GLU A 137 49.16 -8.56 17.45
N LYS A 138 49.57 -9.79 17.82
CA LYS A 138 50.37 -10.05 19.04
C LYS A 138 51.45 -11.11 18.82
N LEU A 139 52.58 -10.91 19.48
CA LEU A 139 53.85 -11.64 19.32
C LEU A 139 54.10 -12.71 20.42
N LYS A 140 55.07 -13.58 20.10
CA LYS A 140 55.74 -14.72 20.81
C LYS A 140 56.40 -14.33 22.18
N PRO A 141 57.24 -15.14 22.90
CA PRO A 141 57.79 -16.51 22.68
C PRO A 141 57.72 -17.54 23.90
N PRO A 142 58.83 -18.07 24.49
CA PRO A 142 59.22 -19.52 24.57
C PRO A 142 58.97 -20.16 25.98
N GLU A 143 59.36 -21.40 26.38
CA GLU A 143 60.67 -22.10 26.33
C GLU A 143 60.54 -23.59 26.81
N VAL A 144 61.65 -24.35 26.86
CA VAL A 144 61.67 -25.85 26.87
C VAL A 144 61.78 -26.48 28.27
N GLN A 145 60.90 -27.45 28.58
CA GLN A 145 61.01 -28.33 29.78
C GLN A 145 61.43 -29.79 29.46
N LYS A 146 61.63 -30.57 30.55
CA LYS A 146 62.30 -31.89 30.60
C LYS A 146 61.68 -32.94 29.67
N GLN A 147 62.50 -33.82 29.08
CA GLN A 147 62.09 -34.75 28.00
C GLN A 147 60.83 -35.60 28.27
N THR A 148 60.57 -36.02 29.52
CA THR A 148 59.38 -36.84 29.85
C THR A 148 58.11 -36.00 30.02
N THR A 149 58.19 -34.83 30.68
CA THR A 149 57.05 -33.90 30.79
C THR A 149 56.73 -33.29 29.42
N HIS A 150 57.75 -32.90 28.65
CA HIS A 150 57.62 -32.47 27.26
C HIS A 150 56.95 -33.55 26.38
N TYR A 151 57.10 -34.85 26.66
CA TYR A 151 56.38 -35.88 25.89
C TYR A 151 54.88 -35.90 26.23
N ILE A 152 54.53 -35.73 27.50
CA ILE A 152 53.13 -35.62 27.97
C ILE A 152 52.48 -34.33 27.46
N GLU A 153 53.14 -33.18 27.60
CA GLU A 153 52.71 -31.90 27.02
C GLU A 153 52.52 -31.99 25.51
N ARG A 154 53.46 -32.62 24.79
CA ARG A 154 53.34 -32.84 23.33
C ARG A 154 52.18 -33.77 22.96
N LYS A 155 51.74 -34.65 23.86
CA LYS A 155 50.54 -35.48 23.69
C LYS A 155 49.27 -34.68 23.95
N HIS A 156 49.20 -33.86 24.99
CA HIS A 156 48.11 -32.89 25.21
C HIS A 156 47.96 -31.93 24.03
N GLU A 157 49.06 -31.34 23.56
CA GLU A 157 49.11 -30.48 22.37
C GLU A 157 48.64 -31.23 21.11
N GLN A 158 48.85 -32.55 21.04
CA GLN A 158 48.38 -33.39 19.94
C GLN A 158 46.88 -33.67 20.03
N ILE A 159 46.35 -33.92 21.24
CA ILE A 159 44.91 -34.09 21.50
C ILE A 159 44.18 -32.78 21.18
N LYS A 160 44.65 -31.64 21.68
CA LYS A 160 44.10 -30.31 21.37
C LYS A 160 44.05 -30.06 19.85
N ARG A 161 45.14 -30.36 19.14
CA ARG A 161 45.19 -30.30 17.66
C ARG A 161 44.32 -31.34 16.95
N ASN A 162 43.87 -32.41 17.62
CA ASN A 162 42.88 -33.36 17.11
C ASN A 162 41.44 -32.87 17.38
N VAL A 163 41.15 -32.34 18.58
CA VAL A 163 39.87 -31.71 18.96
C VAL A 163 39.55 -30.55 18.01
N GLU A 164 40.50 -29.62 17.83
CA GLU A 164 40.32 -28.51 16.88
C GLU A 164 40.02 -28.98 15.45
N LYS A 165 40.57 -30.11 15.01
CA LYS A 165 40.27 -30.67 13.68
C LYS A 165 38.87 -31.28 13.64
N SER A 166 38.46 -31.99 14.70
CA SER A 166 37.09 -32.48 14.88
C SER A 166 36.09 -31.33 14.80
N ASP A 167 36.33 -30.24 15.52
CA ASP A 167 35.36 -29.14 15.60
C ASP A 167 35.36 -28.29 14.32
N LYS A 168 36.52 -28.12 13.67
CA LYS A 168 36.60 -27.61 12.29
C LYS A 168 35.88 -28.52 11.27
N MET A 169 35.73 -29.82 11.55
CA MET A 169 34.95 -30.76 10.74
C MET A 169 33.45 -30.61 11.00
N LYS A 170 33.02 -30.62 12.28
CA LYS A 170 31.64 -30.39 12.71
C LYS A 170 31.10 -29.05 12.19
N ALA A 171 31.89 -27.98 12.29
CA ALA A 171 31.50 -26.66 11.78
C ALA A 171 31.29 -26.66 10.25
N LYS A 172 32.10 -27.40 9.49
CA LYS A 172 31.89 -27.56 8.02
C LYS A 172 30.64 -28.37 7.70
N ILE A 173 30.32 -29.37 8.51
CA ILE A 173 29.10 -30.17 8.38
C ILE A 173 27.87 -29.28 8.66
N MET A 174 27.86 -28.56 9.78
CA MET A 174 26.77 -27.63 10.13
C MET A 174 26.56 -26.54 9.08
N LYS A 175 27.64 -25.96 8.53
CA LYS A 175 27.54 -24.99 7.43
C LYS A 175 26.87 -25.57 6.20
N ARG A 176 27.30 -26.75 5.73
CA ARG A 176 26.65 -27.42 4.58
C ARG A 176 25.19 -27.75 4.85
N LYS A 177 24.86 -28.15 6.07
CA LYS A 177 23.47 -28.45 6.44
C LYS A 177 22.60 -27.18 6.41
N ALA A 178 23.10 -26.06 6.93
CA ALA A 178 22.42 -24.77 6.85
C ALA A 178 22.27 -24.28 5.38
N GLU A 179 23.33 -24.38 4.58
CA GLU A 179 23.30 -24.07 3.13
C GLU A 179 22.27 -24.94 2.39
N TRP A 180 22.16 -26.23 2.74
CA TRP A 180 21.18 -27.16 2.18
C TRP A 180 19.75 -26.85 2.61
N ASP A 181 19.53 -26.56 3.90
CA ASP A 181 18.22 -26.20 4.45
C ASP A 181 17.73 -24.85 3.89
N GLU A 182 18.61 -23.89 3.65
CA GLU A 182 18.33 -22.62 2.99
C GLU A 182 17.94 -22.83 1.52
N LEU A 183 18.70 -23.64 0.78
CA LEU A 183 18.37 -24.02 -0.59
C LEU A 183 17.02 -24.74 -0.66
N TYR A 184 16.72 -25.65 0.26
CA TYR A 184 15.46 -26.40 0.28
C TYR A 184 14.25 -25.50 0.59
N LYS A 185 14.42 -24.48 1.45
CA LYS A 185 13.41 -23.43 1.71
C LYS A 185 13.13 -22.56 0.49
N SER A 186 14.11 -22.38 -0.41
CA SER A 186 13.93 -21.60 -1.65
C SER A 186 13.09 -22.30 -2.72
N LYS A 187 12.72 -23.57 -2.53
CA LYS A 187 11.91 -24.34 -3.48
C LYS A 187 10.51 -23.72 -3.62
N PRO A 188 10.07 -23.29 -4.82
CA PRO A 188 8.71 -22.83 -5.05
C PRO A 188 7.67 -23.92 -4.71
N SER A 189 6.46 -23.49 -4.33
CA SER A 189 5.32 -24.39 -4.15
C SER A 189 4.81 -24.90 -5.50
N ASP A 190 4.11 -26.04 -5.48
CA ASP A 190 3.57 -26.64 -6.71
C ASP A 190 2.41 -25.80 -7.32
N ASN A 191 1.83 -24.87 -6.53
CA ASN A 191 0.81 -23.89 -6.94
C ASN A 191 1.40 -22.48 -7.16
N TYR A 192 2.71 -22.35 -7.40
CA TYR A 192 3.34 -21.05 -7.65
C TYR A 192 3.09 -20.58 -9.09
N GLU A 193 2.37 -19.47 -9.22
CA GLU A 193 2.25 -18.69 -10.46
C GLU A 193 3.31 -17.58 -10.45
N ASP A 194 4.00 -17.34 -11.59
CA ASP A 194 4.89 -16.18 -11.70
C ASP A 194 4.02 -14.91 -11.67
N PRO A 195 4.29 -13.93 -10.78
CA PRO A 195 3.50 -12.70 -10.72
C PRO A 195 3.45 -11.96 -12.06
N LYS A 196 4.48 -12.08 -12.91
CA LYS A 196 4.49 -11.48 -14.25
C LYS A 196 3.51 -12.15 -15.20
N ASP A 197 3.42 -13.48 -15.18
CA ASP A 197 2.46 -14.21 -16.01
C ASP A 197 1.02 -13.85 -15.57
N ALA A 198 0.79 -13.71 -14.26
CA ALA A 198 -0.51 -13.28 -13.71
C ALA A 198 -0.87 -11.83 -14.07
N GLU A 199 0.10 -10.91 -14.06
CA GLU A 199 -0.05 -9.52 -14.53
C GLU A 199 -0.30 -9.45 -16.04
N ASP A 200 0.47 -10.18 -16.85
CA ASP A 200 0.32 -10.26 -18.31
C ASP A 200 -1.05 -10.83 -18.70
N ILE A 201 -1.57 -11.84 -17.97
CA ILE A 201 -2.92 -12.40 -18.18
C ILE A 201 -3.99 -11.34 -17.88
N LYS A 202 -3.88 -10.59 -16.77
CA LYS A 202 -4.82 -9.49 -16.45
C LYS A 202 -4.77 -8.39 -17.51
N ALA A 203 -3.59 -7.94 -17.88
CA ALA A 203 -3.39 -6.93 -18.92
C ALA A 203 -3.96 -7.40 -20.28
N ALA A 204 -3.83 -8.68 -20.63
CA ALA A 204 -4.42 -9.25 -21.84
C ALA A 204 -5.96 -9.33 -21.78
N GLN A 205 -6.55 -9.62 -20.60
CA GLN A 205 -8.01 -9.59 -20.41
C GLN A 205 -8.57 -8.18 -20.57
N GLU A 206 -7.95 -7.17 -19.96
CA GLU A 206 -8.36 -5.77 -20.05
C GLU A 206 -8.18 -5.20 -21.47
N ASN A 207 -7.08 -5.54 -22.15
CA ASN A 207 -6.75 -5.04 -23.49
C ASN A 207 -7.23 -5.95 -24.62
N MET A 208 -8.15 -6.89 -24.35
CA MET A 208 -8.70 -7.79 -25.37
C MET A 208 -9.47 -7.03 -26.46
N GLY A 209 -9.90 -5.78 -26.21
CA GLY A 209 -10.54 -4.92 -27.21
C GLY A 209 -11.90 -5.43 -27.68
N CYS A 210 -12.60 -6.19 -26.83
CA CYS A 210 -13.99 -6.58 -27.04
C CYS A 210 -14.91 -5.35 -27.00
N TYR A 211 -15.89 -5.29 -27.91
CA TYR A 211 -16.95 -4.28 -27.85
C TYR A 211 -18.16 -4.86 -27.13
N GLU A 212 -18.20 -4.67 -25.82
CA GLU A 212 -19.33 -5.10 -25.00
C GLU A 212 -20.54 -4.20 -25.22
N LEU A 213 -21.67 -4.80 -25.56
CA LEU A 213 -22.94 -4.08 -25.66
C LEU A 213 -23.43 -3.74 -24.25
N LYS A 214 -23.90 -2.51 -24.05
CA LYS A 214 -24.48 -2.05 -22.76
C LYS A 214 -25.70 -2.86 -22.30
N THR A 215 -26.30 -3.63 -23.20
CA THR A 215 -27.45 -4.52 -22.98
C THR A 215 -27.06 -5.96 -22.65
N ALA A 216 -25.77 -6.31 -22.69
CA ALA A 216 -25.31 -7.65 -22.34
C ALA A 216 -25.34 -7.88 -20.81
N THR A 217 -25.68 -9.09 -20.38
CA THR A 217 -25.72 -9.49 -18.96
C THR A 217 -24.38 -9.34 -18.25
N ASN A 218 -23.28 -9.45 -19.00
CA ASN A 218 -21.92 -9.47 -18.45
C ASN A 218 -21.25 -8.09 -18.50
N TYR A 219 -21.93 -7.05 -19.00
CA TYR A 219 -21.37 -5.70 -19.13
C TYR A 219 -21.28 -5.01 -17.76
N ARG A 220 -20.05 -4.81 -17.27
CA ARG A 220 -19.76 -4.08 -16.03
C ARG A 220 -19.30 -2.67 -16.40
N VAL A 221 -20.03 -1.63 -15.98
CA VAL A 221 -19.69 -0.23 -16.32
C VAL A 221 -18.33 0.15 -15.69
N PRO A 222 -17.27 0.42 -16.50
CA PRO A 222 -15.98 0.84 -15.97
C PRO A 222 -16.09 2.17 -15.23
N GLU A 223 -15.38 2.33 -14.12
CA GLU A 223 -15.55 3.47 -13.19
C GLU A 223 -15.43 4.84 -13.87
N HIS A 224 -14.43 4.99 -14.74
CA HIS A 224 -14.22 6.22 -15.51
C HIS A 224 -15.38 6.54 -16.47
N LYS A 225 -16.14 5.52 -16.94
CA LYS A 225 -17.33 5.67 -17.79
C LYS A 225 -18.64 5.85 -17.00
N ARG A 226 -18.63 5.69 -15.66
CA ARG A 226 -19.84 5.89 -14.84
C ARG A 226 -20.31 7.34 -14.96
N VAL A 227 -21.57 7.50 -15.32
CA VAL A 227 -22.24 8.79 -15.49
C VAL A 227 -22.79 9.22 -14.12
N ASN A 228 -22.40 10.43 -13.70
CA ASN A 228 -22.94 11.08 -12.50
C ASN A 228 -23.86 12.24 -12.92
N THR A 229 -24.76 12.65 -12.02
CA THR A 229 -25.64 13.81 -12.17
C THR A 229 -24.88 15.07 -12.56
N GLU A 230 -23.78 15.38 -11.85
CA GLU A 230 -22.89 16.52 -12.12
C GLU A 230 -22.29 16.48 -13.54
N LYS A 231 -21.76 15.32 -13.96
CA LYS A 231 -21.20 15.13 -15.32
C LYS A 231 -22.27 15.40 -16.37
N MET A 232 -23.50 14.91 -16.16
CA MET A 232 -24.62 15.13 -17.07
C MET A 232 -25.06 16.61 -17.11
N MET A 233 -25.12 17.30 -15.96
CA MET A 233 -25.40 18.73 -15.92
C MET A 233 -24.35 19.55 -16.68
N MET A 234 -23.05 19.21 -16.55
CA MET A 234 -21.98 19.86 -17.33
C MET A 234 -22.10 19.60 -18.84
N TRP A 235 -22.53 18.41 -19.26
CA TRP A 235 -22.76 18.10 -20.68
C TRP A 235 -23.96 18.87 -21.25
N LEU A 236 -25.09 18.90 -20.54
CA LEU A 236 -26.27 19.70 -20.91
C LEU A 236 -25.92 21.19 -21.03
N ALA A 237 -25.22 21.75 -20.05
CA ALA A 237 -24.72 23.13 -20.06
C ALA A 237 -23.83 23.42 -21.28
N SER A 238 -22.86 22.54 -21.53
CA SER A 238 -21.93 22.67 -22.66
C SER A 238 -22.67 22.61 -24.00
N LEU A 239 -23.68 21.75 -24.13
CA LEU A 239 -24.52 21.65 -25.31
C LEU A 239 -25.40 22.89 -25.52
N GLU A 240 -26.01 23.42 -24.46
CA GLU A 240 -26.80 24.66 -24.51
C GLU A 240 -25.94 25.84 -25.00
N VAL A 241 -24.73 26.02 -24.45
CA VAL A 241 -23.78 27.04 -24.91
C VAL A 241 -23.37 26.85 -26.37
N LEU A 242 -23.17 25.60 -26.83
CA LEU A 242 -22.84 25.31 -28.22
C LEU A 242 -24.00 25.59 -29.18
N ILE A 243 -25.23 25.21 -28.81
CA ILE A 243 -26.45 25.53 -29.55
C ILE A 243 -26.61 27.06 -29.66
N HIS A 244 -26.49 27.78 -28.54
CA HIS A 244 -26.60 29.23 -28.50
C HIS A 244 -25.54 29.89 -29.41
N LYS A 245 -24.26 29.55 -29.24
CA LYS A 245 -23.16 30.07 -30.06
C LYS A 245 -23.37 29.84 -31.56
N LYS A 246 -23.86 28.65 -31.95
CA LYS A 246 -24.14 28.33 -33.35
C LYS A 246 -25.30 29.15 -33.93
N LYS A 247 -26.38 29.33 -33.16
CA LYS A 247 -27.52 30.18 -33.56
C LYS A 247 -27.11 31.66 -33.66
N VAL A 248 -26.33 32.19 -32.70
CA VAL A 248 -25.81 33.57 -32.73
C VAL A 248 -24.91 33.82 -33.94
N ASN A 249 -24.00 32.91 -34.27
CA ASN A 249 -23.12 33.06 -35.44
C ASN A 249 -23.91 33.17 -36.74
N MET A 250 -24.84 32.24 -36.99
CA MET A 250 -25.72 32.27 -38.17
C MET A 250 -26.60 33.53 -38.19
N ASN A 251 -27.08 34.00 -37.04
CA ASN A 251 -27.80 35.28 -36.96
C ASN A 251 -26.94 36.47 -37.39
N LYS A 252 -25.67 36.52 -36.97
CA LYS A 252 -24.73 37.58 -37.39
C LYS A 252 -24.44 37.54 -38.89
N GLU A 253 -24.28 36.36 -39.46
CA GLU A 253 -24.12 36.18 -40.92
C GLU A 253 -25.36 36.68 -41.68
N ILE A 254 -26.57 36.31 -41.25
CA ILE A 254 -27.84 36.78 -41.86
C ILE A 254 -28.02 38.30 -41.71
N MET A 255 -27.61 38.88 -40.58
CA MET A 255 -27.65 40.34 -40.38
C MET A 255 -26.62 41.05 -41.27
N SER A 256 -25.41 40.50 -41.43
CA SER A 256 -24.44 41.06 -42.39
C SER A 256 -24.94 40.98 -43.85
N LEU A 257 -25.73 39.95 -44.19
CA LEU A 257 -26.40 39.86 -45.49
C LEU A 257 -27.51 40.93 -45.64
N ARG A 258 -28.24 41.26 -44.56
CA ARG A 258 -29.18 42.40 -44.54
C ARG A 258 -28.42 43.72 -44.79
N ASP A 259 -27.31 43.95 -44.10
CA ASP A 259 -26.52 45.18 -44.24
C ASP A 259 -25.87 45.29 -45.63
N LEU A 260 -25.44 44.17 -46.21
CA LEU A 260 -25.02 44.08 -47.60
C LEU A 260 -26.17 44.39 -48.57
N LYS A 261 -27.39 43.89 -48.32
CA LYS A 261 -28.58 44.22 -49.12
C LYS A 261 -28.86 45.72 -49.13
N VAL A 262 -28.80 46.37 -47.96
CA VAL A 262 -28.96 47.84 -47.83
C VAL A 262 -27.90 48.55 -48.65
N SER A 263 -26.63 48.15 -48.51
CA SER A 263 -25.50 48.73 -49.23
C SER A 263 -25.64 48.58 -50.76
N ILE A 264 -26.07 47.41 -51.24
CA ILE A 264 -26.33 47.14 -52.67
C ILE A 264 -27.52 47.97 -53.18
N ILE A 265 -28.59 48.12 -52.38
CA ILE A 265 -29.73 48.98 -52.75
C ILE A 265 -29.28 50.44 -52.91
N ASP A 266 -28.39 50.93 -52.04
CA ASP A 266 -27.86 52.29 -52.15
C ASP A 266 -26.89 52.45 -53.33
N GLU A 267 -26.04 51.46 -53.63
CA GLU A 267 -25.25 51.46 -54.88
C GLU A 267 -26.16 51.45 -56.11
N ILE A 268 -27.21 50.64 -56.14
CA ILE A 268 -28.20 50.61 -57.24
C ILE A 268 -28.91 51.97 -57.38
N LYS A 269 -29.27 52.66 -56.28
CA LYS A 269 -29.83 54.02 -56.36
C LYS A 269 -28.87 54.99 -57.03
N CYS A 270 -27.58 54.97 -56.67
CA CYS A 270 -26.55 55.80 -57.28
C CYS A 270 -26.39 55.49 -58.78
N LEU A 271 -26.25 54.20 -59.14
CA LEU A 271 -26.14 53.76 -60.54
C LEU A 271 -27.38 54.10 -61.37
N VAL A 272 -28.59 54.03 -60.79
CA VAL A 272 -29.84 54.47 -61.44
C VAL A 272 -29.89 55.99 -61.61
N GLN A 273 -29.30 56.77 -60.70
CA GLN A 273 -29.22 58.22 -60.85
C GLN A 273 -28.18 58.64 -61.91
N GLU A 274 -27.04 57.95 -61.99
CA GLU A 274 -26.07 58.10 -63.08
C GLU A 274 -26.70 57.72 -64.44
N LEU A 275 -27.44 56.60 -64.48
CA LEU A 275 -28.18 56.15 -65.66
C LEU A 275 -29.21 57.18 -66.14
N LYS A 276 -29.95 57.82 -65.23
CA LYS A 276 -30.86 58.93 -65.57
C LYS A 276 -30.12 60.12 -66.17
N SER A 277 -28.97 60.50 -65.62
CA SER A 277 -28.14 61.60 -66.14
C SER A 277 -27.62 61.31 -67.55
N ILE A 278 -27.22 60.07 -67.83
CA ILE A 278 -26.78 59.63 -69.17
C ILE A 278 -27.97 59.56 -70.15
N GLN A 279 -29.11 59.03 -69.70
CA GLN A 279 -30.34 59.00 -70.50
C GLN A 279 -30.90 60.39 -70.82
N ALA A 280 -30.69 61.39 -69.96
CA ALA A 280 -31.10 62.77 -70.24
C ALA A 280 -30.39 63.35 -71.48
N ALA A 281 -29.20 62.85 -71.82
CA ALA A 281 -28.44 63.22 -73.01
C ALA A 281 -28.72 62.32 -74.24
N LEU A 282 -29.73 61.43 -74.18
CA LEU A 282 -30.12 60.53 -75.28
C LEU A 282 -31.57 60.76 -75.72
N ASP A 283 -31.83 60.54 -77.01
CA ASP A 283 -33.16 60.60 -77.61
C ASP A 283 -34.12 59.58 -76.98
N LEU A 284 -35.40 59.94 -76.87
CA LEU A 284 -36.42 59.10 -76.19
C LEU A 284 -36.54 57.68 -76.77
N SER A 285 -36.34 57.52 -78.08
CA SER A 285 -36.48 56.26 -78.81
C SER A 285 -35.39 55.22 -78.52
N GLU A 286 -34.25 55.64 -77.98
CA GLU A 286 -33.08 54.75 -77.76
C GLU A 286 -32.85 54.40 -76.29
N ARG A 287 -33.72 54.88 -75.39
CA ARG A 287 -33.61 54.64 -73.95
C ARG A 287 -34.12 53.24 -73.58
N LEU A 288 -33.20 52.33 -73.23
CA LEU A 288 -33.54 51.12 -72.47
C LEU A 288 -34.26 51.47 -71.15
N PRO A 289 -35.22 50.64 -70.69
CA PRO A 289 -36.00 50.92 -69.48
C PRO A 289 -35.13 51.00 -68.23
N LEU A 290 -35.48 51.89 -67.32
CA LEU A 290 -34.82 52.01 -66.02
C LEU A 290 -35.09 50.74 -65.17
N PRO A 291 -34.06 50.09 -64.59
CA PRO A 291 -34.27 48.98 -63.68
C PRO A 291 -34.96 49.47 -62.39
N LEU A 292 -35.91 48.67 -61.90
CA LEU A 292 -36.63 48.95 -60.66
C LEU A 292 -35.66 48.89 -59.47
N ILE A 293 -35.67 49.94 -58.63
CA ILE A 293 -34.88 49.96 -57.39
C ILE A 293 -35.52 48.97 -56.39
N PRO A 294 -34.78 47.97 -55.89
CA PRO A 294 -35.34 47.01 -54.93
C PRO A 294 -35.74 47.70 -53.63
N GLN A 295 -36.91 47.34 -53.10
CA GLN A 295 -37.41 47.87 -51.83
C GLN A 295 -37.18 46.85 -50.70
N LEU A 296 -36.86 47.35 -49.51
CA LEU A 296 -36.74 46.52 -48.30
C LEU A 296 -38.14 46.12 -47.82
N HIS A 297 -38.32 44.85 -47.46
CA HIS A 297 -39.60 44.37 -46.93
C HIS A 297 -39.79 44.83 -45.47
N PRO A 298 -41.01 45.11 -44.97
CA PRO A 298 -41.23 45.45 -43.56
C PRO A 298 -40.73 44.42 -42.55
N ASP A 299 -40.55 43.16 -42.96
CA ASP A 299 -40.00 42.07 -42.14
C ASP A 299 -38.46 42.00 -42.14
N GLU A 300 -37.80 42.75 -43.03
CA GLU A 300 -36.34 42.96 -43.02
C GLU A 300 -35.92 43.98 -41.97
N VAL A 301 -36.84 44.81 -41.51
CA VAL A 301 -36.57 45.90 -40.55
C VAL A 301 -37.63 45.92 -39.44
N PRO A 302 -37.68 44.89 -38.56
CA PRO A 302 -38.64 44.84 -37.46
C PRO A 302 -38.48 46.02 -36.48
N GLU A 303 -37.27 46.59 -36.38
CA GLU A 303 -36.99 47.82 -35.62
C GLU A 303 -37.92 48.99 -36.03
N LYS A 304 -38.25 49.11 -37.33
CA LYS A 304 -39.10 50.18 -37.87
C LYS A 304 -40.59 49.92 -37.73
N LYS A 305 -41.03 48.76 -37.26
CA LYS A 305 -42.46 48.47 -36.99
C LYS A 305 -43.05 49.37 -35.90
N PHE A 306 -42.21 50.12 -35.17
CA PHE A 306 -42.60 51.09 -34.15
C PHE A 306 -42.28 52.55 -34.52
N GLU A 307 -41.68 52.82 -35.69
CA GLU A 307 -41.46 54.17 -36.23
C GLU A 307 -42.69 54.62 -37.05
N TYR A 308 -43.55 55.43 -36.43
CA TYR A 308 -44.75 55.97 -37.09
C TYR A 308 -44.43 57.21 -37.90
N ASN A 309 -44.13 57.02 -39.20
CA ASN A 309 -44.07 58.14 -40.15
C ASN A 309 -45.47 58.77 -40.35
N SER A 310 -45.51 60.08 -40.63
CA SER A 310 -46.73 60.84 -40.94
C SER A 310 -47.65 60.14 -41.93
N ASP A 311 -47.04 59.53 -42.94
CA ASP A 311 -47.73 58.95 -44.09
C ASP A 311 -48.39 57.61 -43.76
N ILE A 312 -47.86 56.90 -42.75
CA ILE A 312 -48.46 55.66 -42.22
C ILE A 312 -49.67 56.01 -41.35
N LEU A 313 -49.57 57.09 -40.57
CA LEU A 313 -50.68 57.62 -39.78
C LEU A 313 -51.79 58.20 -40.68
N LEU A 314 -51.44 58.84 -41.80
CA LEU A 314 -52.39 59.30 -42.81
C LEU A 314 -53.11 58.13 -43.47
N LYS A 315 -52.41 57.07 -43.90
CA LYS A 315 -53.06 55.87 -44.47
C LYS A 315 -53.96 55.15 -43.46
N LEU A 316 -53.56 55.05 -42.20
CA LEU A 316 -54.41 54.51 -41.14
C LEU A 316 -55.65 55.38 -40.89
N LYS A 317 -55.52 56.70 -40.99
CA LYS A 317 -56.64 57.64 -40.91
C LYS A 317 -57.59 57.49 -42.10
N GLU A 318 -57.06 57.39 -43.32
CA GLU A 318 -57.82 57.13 -44.54
C GLU A 318 -58.55 55.77 -44.49
N GLU A 319 -57.90 54.72 -43.98
CA GLU A 319 -58.54 53.41 -43.74
C GLU A 319 -59.62 53.47 -42.65
N GLN A 320 -59.40 54.23 -41.57
CA GLN A 320 -60.43 54.43 -40.54
C GLN A 320 -61.61 55.25 -41.07
N GLU A 321 -61.36 56.28 -41.86
CA GLU A 321 -62.41 57.06 -42.55
C GLU A 321 -63.15 56.21 -43.59
N ALA A 322 -62.47 55.30 -44.29
CA ALA A 322 -63.10 54.35 -45.22
C ALA A 322 -63.96 53.30 -44.47
N LYS A 323 -63.46 52.75 -43.36
CA LYS A 323 -64.21 51.83 -42.49
C LYS A 323 -65.41 52.54 -41.86
N ALA A 324 -65.27 53.78 -41.40
CA ALA A 324 -66.37 54.59 -40.88
C ALA A 324 -67.43 54.92 -41.95
N LYS A 325 -67.01 55.20 -43.20
CA LYS A 325 -67.92 55.39 -44.34
C LYS A 325 -68.71 54.13 -44.69
N LEU A 326 -68.07 52.96 -44.65
CA LEU A 326 -68.74 51.67 -44.83
C LEU A 326 -69.72 51.35 -43.68
N GLN A 327 -69.35 51.67 -42.45
CA GLN A 327 -70.17 51.40 -41.27
C GLN A 327 -71.39 52.36 -41.18
N GLY A 328 -71.22 53.63 -41.57
CA GLY A 328 -72.29 54.63 -41.63
C GLY A 328 -73.32 54.42 -42.76
N GLN A 329 -73.07 53.52 -43.71
CA GLN A 329 -74.03 53.18 -44.77
C GLN A 329 -74.94 51.98 -44.42
N LEU A 330 -74.77 51.35 -43.25
CA LEU A 330 -75.50 50.13 -42.86
C LEU A 330 -76.60 50.31 -41.79
N GLU A 331 -76.74 51.50 -41.19
CA GLU A 331 -77.82 51.78 -40.20
C GLU A 331 -79.05 52.45 -40.84
N GLY A 332 -79.45 51.95 -42.01
CA GLY A 332 -80.45 52.54 -42.92
C GLY A 332 -81.78 51.79 -43.07
N SER A 333 -82.38 51.30 -41.98
CA SER A 333 -83.74 50.70 -41.91
C SER A 333 -83.96 49.28 -42.50
N PRO A 334 -85.02 48.55 -42.06
CA PRO A 334 -84.97 47.09 -41.97
C PRO A 334 -86.06 46.31 -42.73
N SER A 335 -85.74 45.07 -43.15
CA SER A 335 -86.63 43.90 -42.99
C SER A 335 -85.89 42.60 -43.34
N SER A 336 -86.29 41.51 -42.68
CA SER A 336 -85.86 40.13 -42.90
C SER A 336 -87.04 39.29 -43.44
N PRO A 337 -86.92 37.98 -43.75
CA PRO A 337 -85.75 37.12 -43.98
C PRO A 337 -85.83 36.34 -45.33
N ALA A 338 -84.81 35.53 -45.69
CA ALA A 338 -84.92 34.10 -46.10
C ALA A 338 -83.80 33.55 -47.03
N PHE A 339 -83.36 32.33 -46.69
CA PHE A 339 -82.99 31.19 -47.57
C PHE A 339 -81.83 31.22 -48.59
N LYS A 340 -80.82 30.39 -48.25
CA LYS A 340 -80.20 29.29 -49.02
C LYS A 340 -79.28 29.52 -50.24
N ASN A 341 -78.25 28.64 -50.23
CA ASN A 341 -77.47 28.07 -51.33
C ASN A 341 -76.48 29.02 -52.05
N GLU A 342 -75.17 28.76 -52.07
CA GLU A 342 -74.41 27.58 -52.56
C GLU A 342 -74.07 27.71 -54.07
N PHE A 343 -72.87 27.23 -54.42
CA PHE A 343 -72.32 27.01 -55.77
C PHE A 343 -71.40 28.09 -56.41
N LEU A 344 -70.09 27.81 -56.28
CA LEU A 344 -69.08 27.66 -57.34
C LEU A 344 -68.91 28.68 -58.51
N GLN A 345 -67.63 29.06 -58.66
CA GLN A 345 -66.82 28.93 -59.89
C GLN A 345 -66.95 29.98 -61.01
N ALA A 346 -66.02 30.95 -60.94
CA ALA A 346 -65.02 31.37 -61.94
C ALA A 346 -65.27 31.28 -63.47
N SER A 347 -64.55 32.18 -64.17
CA SER A 347 -64.35 32.29 -65.64
C SER A 347 -65.50 33.00 -66.39
N SER A 348 -65.26 33.78 -67.45
CA SER A 348 -64.03 34.40 -67.98
C SER A 348 -64.40 35.45 -69.03
N SER A 349 -63.50 36.44 -69.25
CA SER A 349 -63.28 37.16 -70.52
C SER A 349 -64.48 37.78 -71.28
N LYS A 350 -64.43 39.10 -71.50
CA LYS A 350 -63.88 39.67 -72.75
C LYS A 350 -63.73 41.19 -72.68
N GLU A 351 -62.74 41.69 -73.43
CA GLU A 351 -62.52 43.10 -73.76
C GLU A 351 -63.59 43.60 -74.77
N ILE A 352 -63.73 44.93 -74.91
CA ILE A 352 -63.73 45.72 -76.16
C ILE A 352 -64.27 47.14 -75.84
N ASP A 353 -63.38 48.12 -75.88
CA ASP A 353 -63.65 49.55 -76.18
C ASP A 353 -63.71 49.73 -77.73
N PRO A 354 -64.22 50.85 -78.35
CA PRO A 354 -64.15 52.24 -77.85
C PRO A 354 -65.31 53.21 -78.26
N MET A 355 -65.11 54.51 -77.94
CA MET A 355 -65.17 55.67 -78.88
C MET A 355 -66.20 56.81 -78.62
N GLU A 356 -65.63 57.99 -78.30
CA GLU A 356 -65.96 59.37 -78.75
C GLU A 356 -67.09 60.28 -78.23
N GLN A 357 -66.65 61.54 -77.95
CA GLN A 357 -67.28 62.87 -78.18
C GLN A 357 -68.56 63.27 -77.41
N ALA A 358 -68.88 64.56 -77.15
CA ALA A 358 -68.11 65.81 -77.01
C ALA A 358 -69.04 66.95 -76.47
N ALA A 359 -68.47 68.07 -75.98
CA ALA A 359 -69.12 69.35 -75.59
C ALA A 359 -70.08 69.34 -74.36
N GLY A 360 -70.22 70.43 -73.56
CA GLY A 360 -69.51 71.73 -73.54
C GLY A 360 -70.16 72.76 -72.58
N ALA A 361 -69.44 73.87 -72.28
CA ALA A 361 -69.86 75.11 -71.56
C ALA A 361 -70.21 75.00 -70.04
N GLU A 362 -69.46 75.61 -69.09
CA GLU A 362 -69.36 77.05 -68.68
C GLU A 362 -70.56 77.52 -67.77
N LEU A 363 -70.48 78.45 -66.80
CA LEU A 363 -69.53 79.50 -66.33
C LEU A 363 -69.86 79.82 -64.82
N MET A 364 -68.97 80.21 -63.88
CA MET A 364 -68.35 81.54 -63.60
C MET A 364 -67.37 81.40 -62.39
N LYS A 365 -66.12 81.90 -62.41
CA LYS A 365 -65.62 83.30 -62.14
C LYS A 365 -65.84 83.75 -60.67
N SER A 366 -64.88 84.35 -59.94
CA SER A 366 -63.71 85.21 -60.29
C SER A 366 -62.57 85.00 -59.26
N SER A 367 -61.25 84.99 -59.51
CA SER A 367 -60.28 85.85 -60.24
C SER A 367 -59.62 86.97 -59.42
N SER A 368 -58.30 86.87 -59.18
CA SER A 368 -57.30 87.97 -59.05
C SER A 368 -55.91 87.38 -58.72
N SER A 369 -54.74 87.80 -59.25
CA SER A 369 -54.40 88.52 -60.49
C SER A 369 -52.90 88.30 -60.81
N MET A 370 -52.45 88.71 -62.00
CA MET A 370 -51.12 88.55 -62.63
C MET A 370 -49.91 88.90 -61.72
N LEU A 371 -48.69 88.38 -61.94
CA LEU A 371 -47.80 88.76 -63.05
C LEU A 371 -47.08 87.58 -63.74
N THR A 372 -46.87 87.75 -65.05
CA THR A 372 -46.02 86.93 -65.92
C THR A 372 -44.54 87.22 -65.74
N GLU A 373 -43.71 86.17 -65.67
CA GLU A 373 -42.43 86.13 -66.39
C GLU A 373 -41.99 84.67 -66.58
N GLN A 374 -41.90 84.21 -67.84
CA GLN A 374 -41.20 82.97 -68.15
C GLN A 374 -39.69 83.25 -68.08
N PRO A 375 -38.85 82.30 -67.61
CA PRO A 375 -37.43 82.37 -67.85
C PRO A 375 -37.21 82.24 -69.36
N LYS A 376 -37.00 83.39 -70.00
CA LYS A 376 -36.73 83.52 -71.42
C LYS A 376 -35.49 82.68 -71.75
N VAL A 377 -35.71 81.51 -72.31
CA VAL A 377 -34.66 80.74 -72.99
C VAL A 377 -34.12 81.65 -74.07
N PHE A 378 -32.92 82.15 -73.87
CA PHE A 378 -32.14 82.66 -74.99
C PHE A 378 -31.80 81.44 -75.83
N GLU A 379 -32.62 81.23 -76.87
CA GLU A 379 -32.21 80.52 -78.07
C GLU A 379 -31.02 81.28 -78.64
N ILE A 380 -29.82 80.93 -78.16
CA ILE A 380 -28.63 81.06 -78.98
C ILE A 380 -28.90 80.11 -80.14
N GLU A 381 -29.15 80.68 -81.32
CA GLU A 381 -29.06 79.95 -82.59
C GLU A 381 -27.74 79.18 -82.56
N LYS A 382 -27.79 77.87 -82.35
CA LYS A 382 -26.64 77.03 -82.62
C LYS A 382 -26.44 77.14 -84.12
N ALA A 383 -25.33 77.75 -84.52
CA ALA A 383 -24.84 77.69 -85.89
C ALA A 383 -24.93 76.24 -86.40
N GLU A 384 -25.20 76.07 -87.69
CA GLU A 384 -25.28 74.74 -88.31
C GLU A 384 -24.05 73.93 -87.88
N PRO A 385 -24.23 72.80 -87.18
CA PRO A 385 -23.12 72.14 -86.51
C PRO A 385 -22.13 71.65 -87.56
N THR A 386 -20.87 72.06 -87.38
CA THR A 386 -19.75 71.70 -88.23
C THR A 386 -19.67 70.17 -88.33
N GLU A 387 -19.20 69.61 -89.46
CA GLU A 387 -19.09 68.14 -89.60
C GLU A 387 -18.35 67.47 -88.43
N MET A 388 -17.36 68.16 -87.86
CA MET A 388 -16.64 67.74 -86.65
C MET A 388 -17.53 67.69 -85.39
N GLU A 389 -18.47 68.62 -85.23
CA GLU A 389 -19.41 68.67 -84.09
C GLU A 389 -20.49 67.59 -84.22
N LEU A 390 -21.00 67.34 -85.43
CA LEU A 390 -21.89 66.19 -85.68
C LEU A 390 -21.21 64.85 -85.41
N GLU A 391 -19.94 64.72 -85.75
CA GLU A 391 -19.14 63.53 -85.49
C GLU A 391 -18.79 63.36 -84.00
N ILE A 392 -18.57 64.46 -83.27
CA ILE A 392 -18.47 64.45 -81.79
C ILE A 392 -19.79 63.97 -81.17
N LEU A 393 -20.94 64.52 -81.58
CA LEU A 393 -22.25 64.11 -81.07
C LEU A 393 -22.56 62.63 -81.35
N LYS A 394 -22.20 62.10 -82.53
CA LYS A 394 -22.33 60.66 -82.83
C LYS A 394 -21.47 59.79 -81.89
N ARG A 395 -20.23 60.20 -81.62
CA ARG A 395 -19.32 59.50 -80.70
C ARG A 395 -19.81 59.55 -79.25
N GLU A 396 -20.32 60.70 -78.82
CA GLU A 396 -20.95 60.87 -77.50
C GLU A 396 -22.21 60.02 -77.37
N LYS A 397 -23.04 59.95 -78.41
CA LYS A 397 -24.22 59.08 -78.47
C LYS A 397 -23.87 57.60 -78.35
N ILE A 398 -22.91 57.10 -79.14
CA ILE A 398 -22.40 55.71 -79.05
C ILE A 398 -21.82 55.43 -77.66
N LYS A 399 -21.05 56.36 -77.10
CA LYS A 399 -20.49 56.27 -75.74
C LYS A 399 -21.59 56.19 -74.68
N ASN A 400 -22.63 57.02 -74.77
CA ASN A 400 -23.75 57.04 -73.83
C ASN A 400 -24.59 55.76 -73.89
N LEU A 401 -24.83 55.20 -75.09
CA LEU A 401 -25.49 53.90 -75.25
C LEU A 401 -24.68 52.75 -74.62
N TYR A 402 -23.36 52.72 -74.84
CA TYR A 402 -22.46 51.74 -74.21
C TYR A 402 -22.41 51.90 -72.68
N LEU A 403 -22.38 53.14 -72.17
CA LEU A 403 -22.43 53.41 -70.73
C LEU A 403 -23.78 52.98 -70.12
N GLN A 404 -24.89 53.24 -70.80
CA GLN A 404 -26.22 52.79 -70.41
C GLN A 404 -26.28 51.25 -70.30
N GLU A 405 -25.81 50.52 -71.32
CA GLU A 405 -25.77 49.06 -71.26
C GLU A 405 -24.86 48.54 -70.14
N THR A 406 -23.67 49.12 -69.96
CA THR A 406 -22.72 48.68 -68.93
C THR A 406 -23.23 48.94 -67.51
N LEU A 407 -23.92 50.05 -67.27
CA LEU A 407 -24.59 50.35 -66.00
C LEU A 407 -25.74 49.36 -65.71
N ILE A 408 -26.61 49.08 -66.69
CA ILE A 408 -27.68 48.08 -66.54
C ILE A 408 -27.09 46.68 -66.30
N LYS A 409 -26.04 46.31 -67.03
CA LYS A 409 -25.28 45.06 -66.81
C LYS A 409 -24.63 45.01 -65.42
N LYS A 410 -24.18 46.14 -64.86
CA LYS A 410 -23.64 46.24 -63.50
C LYS A 410 -24.74 46.04 -62.45
N ILE A 411 -25.87 46.74 -62.57
CA ILE A 411 -27.03 46.60 -61.67
C ILE A 411 -27.55 45.15 -61.65
N ASN A 412 -27.70 44.53 -62.82
CA ASN A 412 -28.12 43.12 -62.90
C ASN A 412 -27.10 42.16 -62.28
N LYS A 413 -25.78 42.42 -62.42
CA LYS A 413 -24.74 41.63 -61.75
C LYS A 413 -24.84 41.74 -60.22
N LEU A 414 -25.04 42.94 -59.67
CA LEU A 414 -25.19 43.16 -58.21
C LEU A 414 -26.41 42.42 -57.63
N ALA A 415 -27.54 42.45 -58.34
CA ALA A 415 -28.73 41.72 -57.93
C ALA A 415 -28.53 40.19 -57.97
N VAL A 416 -27.89 39.67 -59.03
CA VAL A 416 -27.60 38.22 -59.16
C VAL A 416 -26.56 37.75 -58.15
N SER A 417 -25.53 38.55 -57.84
CA SER A 417 -24.53 38.18 -56.82
C SER A 417 -25.18 38.09 -55.45
N PHE A 418 -26.03 39.06 -55.07
CA PHE A 418 -26.77 39.02 -53.81
C PHE A 418 -27.70 37.78 -53.71
N ASP A 419 -28.49 37.51 -54.76
CA ASP A 419 -29.37 36.33 -54.79
C ASP A 419 -28.58 35.01 -54.71
N SER A 420 -27.33 34.98 -55.21
CA SER A 420 -26.45 33.80 -55.11
C SER A 420 -25.88 33.60 -53.69
N GLU A 421 -25.49 34.68 -53.02
CA GLU A 421 -24.98 34.67 -51.64
C GLU A 421 -26.09 34.31 -50.64
N LEU A 422 -27.29 34.85 -50.84
CA LEU A 422 -28.49 34.45 -50.10
C LEU A 422 -28.81 32.96 -50.33
N ARG A 423 -28.74 32.44 -51.56
CA ARG A 423 -28.93 31.00 -51.80
C ARG A 423 -27.89 30.14 -51.08
N PHE A 424 -26.64 30.57 -51.03
CA PHE A 424 -25.57 29.89 -50.31
C PHE A 424 -25.87 29.85 -48.80
N LEU A 425 -26.08 31.01 -48.17
CA LEU A 425 -26.37 31.11 -46.74
C LEU A 425 -27.68 30.38 -46.36
N ARG A 426 -28.67 30.33 -47.26
CA ARG A 426 -29.89 29.53 -47.07
C ARG A 426 -29.59 28.04 -46.99
N HIS A 427 -28.67 27.53 -47.81
CA HIS A 427 -28.27 26.12 -47.75
C HIS A 427 -27.50 25.80 -46.47
N GLU A 428 -26.60 26.70 -46.04
CA GLU A 428 -25.88 26.57 -44.78
C GLU A 428 -26.82 26.64 -43.57
N LYS A 429 -27.80 27.55 -43.57
CA LYS A 429 -28.85 27.59 -42.55
C LYS A 429 -29.62 26.28 -42.50
N LEU A 430 -30.10 25.74 -43.64
CA LEU A 430 -30.86 24.48 -43.65
C LEU A 430 -30.04 23.30 -43.10
N LYS A 431 -28.75 23.24 -43.41
CA LYS A 431 -27.81 22.26 -42.83
C LYS A 431 -27.66 22.47 -41.32
N LEU A 432 -27.63 23.72 -40.86
CA LEU A 432 -27.58 24.06 -39.44
C LEU A 432 -28.91 23.75 -38.72
N ASP A 433 -30.07 24.00 -39.33
CA ASP A 433 -31.40 23.69 -38.77
C ASP A 433 -31.51 22.19 -38.42
N VAL A 434 -31.04 21.30 -39.31
CA VAL A 434 -30.97 19.84 -39.04
C VAL A 434 -30.03 19.54 -37.87
N GLN A 435 -28.88 20.21 -37.79
CA GLN A 435 -27.96 20.06 -36.66
C GLN A 435 -28.58 20.55 -35.35
N MET A 436 -29.25 21.71 -35.35
CA MET A 436 -29.95 22.25 -34.20
C MET A 436 -31.06 21.30 -33.73
N LYS A 437 -31.85 20.72 -34.64
CA LYS A 437 -32.86 19.73 -34.25
C LYS A 437 -32.25 18.43 -33.70
N SER A 438 -31.13 17.96 -34.25
CA SER A 438 -30.40 16.82 -33.68
C SER A 438 -29.80 17.12 -32.29
N ALA A 439 -29.43 18.39 -32.03
CA ALA A 439 -28.92 18.83 -30.74
C ALA A 439 -30.05 19.05 -29.73
N ASP A 440 -31.18 19.64 -30.14
CA ASP A 440 -32.41 19.76 -29.34
C ASP A 440 -32.90 18.36 -28.89
N LEU A 441 -32.88 17.36 -29.80
CA LEU A 441 -33.24 15.96 -29.46
C LEU A 441 -32.27 15.32 -28.46
N ARG A 442 -30.95 15.48 -28.66
CA ARG A 442 -29.94 14.99 -27.69
C ARG A 442 -30.07 15.66 -26.33
N TYR A 443 -30.40 16.95 -26.30
CA TYR A 443 -30.63 17.69 -25.06
C TYR A 443 -31.83 17.10 -24.30
N ILE A 444 -32.91 16.72 -25.00
CA ILE A 444 -34.06 16.03 -24.39
C ILE A 444 -33.62 14.67 -23.81
N THR A 445 -32.94 13.82 -24.59
CA THR A 445 -32.46 12.51 -24.10
C THR A 445 -31.53 12.65 -22.89
N TRP A 446 -30.57 13.57 -22.91
CA TRP A 446 -29.69 13.83 -21.75
C TRP A 446 -30.42 14.42 -20.54
N TYR A 447 -31.53 15.14 -20.75
CA TYR A 447 -32.37 15.62 -19.66
C TYR A 447 -33.22 14.48 -19.05
N GLU A 448 -33.70 13.55 -19.86
CA GLU A 448 -34.34 12.30 -19.41
C GLU A 448 -33.34 11.42 -18.64
N GLU A 449 -32.12 11.23 -19.16
CA GLU A 449 -31.02 10.57 -18.45
C GLU A 449 -30.74 11.27 -17.11
N LEU A 450 -30.63 12.60 -17.06
CA LEU A 450 -30.44 13.35 -15.81
C LEU A 450 -31.58 13.14 -14.80
N LEU A 451 -32.83 13.05 -15.26
CA LEU A 451 -33.99 12.81 -14.40
C LEU A 451 -33.90 11.41 -13.76
N ILE A 452 -33.54 10.38 -14.54
CA ILE A 452 -33.31 9.03 -14.04
C ILE A 452 -32.15 9.02 -13.03
N LEU A 453 -31.02 9.67 -13.36
CA LEU A 453 -29.85 9.73 -12.49
C LEU A 453 -30.18 10.37 -11.13
N LYS A 454 -30.89 11.50 -11.11
CA LYS A 454 -31.30 12.17 -9.87
C LYS A 454 -32.19 11.32 -8.97
N ASN A 455 -33.07 10.50 -9.55
CA ASN A 455 -33.93 9.60 -8.77
C ASN A 455 -33.15 8.42 -8.15
N LEU A 456 -31.97 8.11 -8.68
CA LEU A 456 -31.10 7.02 -8.23
C LEU A 456 -29.94 7.51 -7.32
N GLU A 457 -29.58 8.79 -7.42
CA GLU A 457 -28.46 9.45 -6.75
C GLU A 457 -28.47 9.28 -5.21
N GLU A 458 -29.62 9.41 -4.55
CA GLU A 458 -29.70 9.24 -3.09
C GLU A 458 -29.35 7.80 -2.66
N HIS A 459 -29.77 6.80 -3.44
CA HIS A 459 -29.52 5.39 -3.15
C HIS A 459 -28.08 4.98 -3.53
N GLU A 460 -27.56 5.51 -4.64
CA GLU A 460 -26.17 5.34 -5.05
C GLU A 460 -25.20 5.89 -3.99
N ASN A 461 -25.45 7.11 -3.50
CA ASN A 461 -24.66 7.74 -2.45
C ASN A 461 -24.74 6.98 -1.11
N PHE A 462 -25.89 6.38 -0.79
CA PHE A 462 -26.03 5.52 0.38
C PHE A 462 -25.20 4.24 0.27
N LEU A 463 -25.32 3.50 -0.85
CA LEU A 463 -24.57 2.26 -1.08
C LEU A 463 -23.05 2.52 -1.18
N GLN A 464 -22.64 3.57 -1.90
CA GLN A 464 -21.24 3.99 -1.98
C GLN A 464 -20.72 4.43 -0.61
N GLY A 465 -21.56 5.11 0.20
CA GLY A 465 -21.24 5.46 1.58
C GLY A 465 -20.97 4.23 2.45
N ASN A 466 -21.82 3.20 2.36
CA ASN A 466 -21.67 1.93 3.08
C ASN A 466 -20.37 1.19 2.70
N VAL A 467 -20.08 1.09 1.39
CA VAL A 467 -18.82 0.53 0.90
C VAL A 467 -17.63 1.32 1.45
N ASN A 468 -17.66 2.66 1.39
CA ASN A 468 -16.57 3.50 1.89
C ASN A 468 -16.35 3.32 3.41
N THR A 469 -17.41 3.19 4.21
CA THR A 469 -17.27 2.93 5.66
C THR A 469 -16.66 1.56 5.92
N LEU A 470 -17.15 0.50 5.27
CA LEU A 470 -16.61 -0.85 5.43
C LEU A 470 -15.15 -0.97 4.96
N THR A 471 -14.77 -0.31 3.86
CA THR A 471 -13.37 -0.24 3.41
C THR A 471 -12.50 0.43 4.48
N SER A 472 -12.93 1.56 5.06
CA SER A 472 -12.16 2.24 6.11
C SER A 472 -12.05 1.41 7.40
N GLU A 473 -13.07 0.60 7.72
CA GLU A 473 -13.04 -0.35 8.84
C GLU A 473 -12.10 -1.52 8.56
N GLN A 474 -12.09 -2.06 7.33
CA GLN A 474 -11.16 -3.09 6.89
C GLN A 474 -9.71 -2.60 6.99
N GLU A 475 -9.40 -1.41 6.46
CA GLU A 475 -8.07 -0.78 6.57
C GLU A 475 -7.66 -0.54 8.04
N ALA A 476 -8.59 -0.08 8.87
CA ALA A 476 -8.37 0.13 10.31
C ALA A 476 -8.17 -1.19 11.09
N MET A 477 -8.73 -2.31 10.63
CA MET A 477 -8.47 -3.63 11.21
C MET A 477 -7.19 -4.25 10.67
N GLN A 478 -6.88 -4.11 9.38
CA GLN A 478 -5.67 -4.62 8.76
C GLN A 478 -4.41 -3.95 9.32
N SER A 479 -4.47 -2.63 9.55
CA SER A 479 -3.39 -1.90 10.24
C SER A 479 -3.20 -2.36 11.69
N LYS A 480 -4.28 -2.67 12.42
CA LYS A 480 -4.22 -3.27 13.78
C LYS A 480 -3.65 -4.70 13.74
N LEU A 481 -4.06 -5.55 12.79
CA LEU A 481 -3.51 -6.89 12.59
C LEU A 481 -2.00 -6.84 12.33
N ASN A 482 -1.55 -5.96 11.43
CA ASN A 482 -0.13 -5.72 11.17
C ASN A 482 0.62 -5.26 12.44
N SER A 483 0.01 -4.40 13.26
CA SER A 483 0.61 -3.97 14.54
C SER A 483 0.74 -5.12 15.56
N TYR A 484 -0.23 -6.05 15.59
CA TYR A 484 -0.15 -7.25 16.43
C TYR A 484 0.83 -8.28 15.89
N LEU A 485 1.01 -8.41 14.57
CA LEU A 485 2.06 -9.26 13.97
C LEU A 485 3.45 -8.76 14.36
N ALA A 486 3.72 -7.45 14.26
CA ALA A 486 4.97 -6.84 14.70
C ALA A 486 5.23 -7.10 16.21
N GLN A 487 4.25 -6.82 17.07
CA GLN A 487 4.37 -7.11 18.52
C GLN A 487 4.60 -8.61 18.79
N MET A 488 3.97 -9.50 18.02
CA MET A 488 4.19 -10.95 18.12
C MET A 488 5.57 -11.38 17.65
N GLU A 489 6.23 -10.62 16.78
CA GLU A 489 7.62 -10.85 16.36
C GLU A 489 8.62 -10.33 17.40
N ASP A 490 8.38 -9.15 17.96
CA ASP A 490 9.15 -8.61 19.09
C ASP A 490 9.13 -9.56 20.29
N ARG A 491 7.94 -10.04 20.70
CA ARG A 491 7.83 -11.00 21.82
C ARG A 491 8.46 -12.37 21.50
N LYS A 492 8.45 -12.84 20.25
CA LYS A 492 9.20 -14.05 19.86
C LYS A 492 10.71 -13.83 20.04
N TYR A 493 11.24 -12.68 19.64
CA TYR A 493 12.64 -12.34 19.80
C TYR A 493 13.05 -12.26 21.28
N GLU A 494 12.21 -11.65 22.13
CA GLU A 494 12.42 -11.62 23.59
C GLU A 494 12.37 -13.01 24.23
N ILE A 495 11.44 -13.88 23.82
CA ILE A 495 11.39 -15.28 24.26
C ILE A 495 12.67 -16.02 23.87
N VAL A 496 13.16 -15.87 22.64
CA VAL A 496 14.43 -16.49 22.21
C VAL A 496 15.60 -15.98 23.05
N LYS A 497 15.69 -14.67 23.30
CA LYS A 497 16.71 -14.06 24.15
C LYS A 497 16.67 -14.57 25.60
N LEU A 498 15.49 -14.81 26.17
CA LEU A 498 15.32 -15.39 27.51
C LEU A 498 15.64 -16.89 27.54
N GLU A 499 15.36 -17.63 26.45
CA GLU A 499 15.78 -19.02 26.31
C GLU A 499 17.29 -19.16 26.12
N GLU A 500 17.94 -18.18 25.49
CA GLU A 500 19.40 -18.06 25.41
C GLU A 500 20.02 -17.70 26.77
N SER A 501 19.39 -16.83 27.57
CA SER A 501 19.88 -16.53 28.92
C SER A 501 19.66 -17.68 29.92
N GLU A 502 18.56 -18.46 29.86
CA GLU A 502 18.46 -19.70 30.66
C GLU A 502 19.56 -20.70 30.29
N LYS A 503 19.86 -20.85 28.98
CA LYS A 503 20.97 -21.71 28.51
C LYS A 503 22.32 -21.18 29.00
N ALA A 504 22.55 -19.86 28.99
CA ALA A 504 23.77 -19.25 29.48
C ALA A 504 23.96 -19.45 30.99
N VAL A 505 22.91 -19.28 31.82
CA VAL A 505 22.98 -19.56 33.26
C VAL A 505 23.22 -21.06 33.52
N CYS A 506 22.61 -21.96 32.75
CA CYS A 506 22.89 -23.40 32.84
C CYS A 506 24.34 -23.74 32.42
N ALA A 507 24.90 -23.05 31.41
CA ALA A 507 26.29 -23.23 30.99
C ALA A 507 27.28 -22.67 32.02
N ASN A 508 27.01 -21.51 32.60
CA ASN A 508 27.79 -20.92 33.70
C ASN A 508 27.81 -21.84 34.93
N PHE A 509 26.67 -22.45 35.25
CA PHE A 509 26.59 -23.46 36.30
C PHE A 509 27.42 -24.71 35.97
N GLN A 510 27.32 -25.25 34.76
CA GLN A 510 28.15 -26.39 34.33
C GLN A 510 29.66 -26.08 34.38
N ALA A 511 30.07 -24.89 33.94
CA ALA A 511 31.45 -24.43 34.05
C ALA A 511 31.92 -24.27 35.50
N SER A 512 31.02 -23.90 36.42
CA SER A 512 31.31 -23.73 37.84
C SER A 512 31.38 -25.04 38.63
N LEU A 513 30.82 -26.14 38.11
CA LEU A 513 30.83 -27.45 38.77
C LEU A 513 32.15 -28.21 38.59
N GLY A 514 32.82 -28.06 37.45
CA GLY A 514 34.03 -28.83 37.09
C GLY A 514 33.75 -30.31 36.79
N GLU A 515 34.75 -31.02 36.25
CA GLU A 515 34.56 -32.38 35.70
C GLU A 515 34.46 -33.49 36.76
N ASN A 516 34.80 -33.23 38.04
CA ASN A 516 34.85 -34.26 39.09
C ASN A 516 34.36 -33.72 40.45
N ASN A 517 33.05 -33.55 40.61
CA ASN A 517 32.44 -33.06 41.86
C ASN A 517 31.42 -34.08 42.40
N GLU A 518 31.68 -34.69 43.56
CA GLU A 518 30.80 -35.70 44.18
C GLU A 518 29.39 -35.15 44.45
N PHE A 519 29.28 -33.84 44.69
CA PHE A 519 28.04 -33.12 44.93
C PHE A 519 27.35 -32.60 43.65
N ALA A 520 27.88 -32.87 42.45
CA ALA A 520 27.30 -32.36 41.19
C ALA A 520 25.83 -32.78 41.00
N HIS A 521 25.48 -34.01 41.39
CA HIS A 521 24.09 -34.48 41.37
C HIS A 521 23.20 -33.70 42.36
N PHE A 522 23.69 -33.44 43.57
CA PHE A 522 22.99 -32.64 44.59
C PHE A 522 22.80 -31.19 44.14
N LEU A 523 23.88 -30.50 43.73
CA LEU A 523 23.82 -29.11 43.26
C LEU A 523 22.95 -28.97 42.00
N THR A 524 22.98 -29.95 41.08
CA THR A 524 22.08 -29.96 39.92
C THR A 524 20.62 -30.20 40.33
N LYS A 525 20.36 -30.99 41.39
CA LYS A 525 19.03 -31.18 41.97
C LYS A 525 18.54 -29.91 42.66
N VAL A 526 19.42 -29.17 43.37
CA VAL A 526 19.15 -27.84 43.94
C VAL A 526 18.78 -26.85 42.83
N LEU A 527 19.63 -26.64 41.82
CA LEU A 527 19.37 -25.70 40.71
C LEU A 527 18.16 -26.10 39.82
N LYS A 528 17.68 -27.35 39.90
CA LYS A 528 16.44 -27.82 39.25
C LYS A 528 15.21 -27.83 40.18
N LYS A 529 15.35 -27.75 41.50
CA LYS A 529 14.21 -27.73 42.44
C LYS A 529 13.47 -26.40 42.32
N LYS A 530 12.20 -26.45 41.90
CA LYS A 530 11.29 -25.30 41.95
C LYS A 530 11.02 -24.98 43.42
N ILE A 531 11.45 -23.82 43.89
CA ILE A 531 10.96 -23.27 45.16
C ILE A 531 9.54 -22.75 44.90
N LYS A 532 8.58 -23.19 45.70
CA LYS A 532 7.18 -22.74 45.62
C LYS A 532 7.08 -21.39 46.32
N CYS A 533 7.24 -20.29 45.59
CA CYS A 533 6.95 -18.96 46.12
C CYS A 533 5.45 -18.88 46.44
N THR A 534 5.11 -18.84 47.72
CA THR A 534 3.88 -18.18 48.19
C THR A 534 4.10 -16.68 48.06
N GLU A 535 3.39 -16.06 47.11
CA GLU A 535 3.23 -14.60 47.08
C GLU A 535 2.24 -14.21 48.19
N GLU A 536 2.55 -13.13 48.91
CA GLU A 536 1.75 -12.67 50.05
C GLU A 536 0.43 -12.06 49.57
N SER A 537 -0.65 -12.38 50.28
CA SER A 537 -1.96 -11.80 50.04
C SER A 537 -2.04 -10.39 50.65
N GLU A 538 -2.08 -9.35 49.83
CA GLU A 538 -2.64 -8.05 50.25
C GLU A 538 -4.15 -8.03 49.99
N VAL A 539 -4.91 -7.63 51.01
CA VAL A 539 -6.39 -7.62 51.01
C VAL A 539 -6.91 -6.26 50.53
N GLY A 540 -7.87 -6.25 49.59
CA GLY A 540 -8.50 -5.05 49.05
C GLY A 540 -9.94 -5.31 48.57
N THR A 541 -10.87 -5.13 49.50
CA THR A 541 -12.34 -5.34 49.49
C THR A 541 -13.14 -4.93 48.22
N GLU A 542 -14.05 -5.84 47.81
CA GLU A 542 -15.38 -5.72 47.16
C GLU A 542 -15.71 -4.59 46.13
N ALA A 543 -16.24 -5.00 44.96
CA ALA A 543 -17.61 -4.68 44.51
C ALA A 543 -17.97 -5.38 43.16
N ASP A 544 -19.14 -6.06 43.12
CA ASP A 544 -20.19 -6.11 42.06
C ASP A 544 -19.85 -5.67 40.60
N GLU A 545 -20.28 -6.35 39.51
CA GLU A 545 -21.51 -7.12 39.27
C GLU A 545 -21.33 -8.34 38.30
N GLU A 546 -22.43 -9.08 38.13
CA GLU A 546 -22.64 -10.18 37.18
C GLU A 546 -22.74 -9.72 35.71
N GLU A 547 -22.41 -10.57 34.74
CA GLU A 547 -23.45 -11.11 33.85
C GLU A 547 -22.95 -12.28 32.98
N GLU A 548 -23.89 -13.19 32.76
CA GLU A 548 -23.85 -14.48 32.06
C GLU A 548 -23.48 -14.39 30.56
N ASN A 549 -22.80 -15.41 30.01
CA ASN A 549 -23.51 -16.51 29.32
C ASN A 549 -22.58 -17.58 28.71
N GLU A 550 -23.11 -18.80 28.66
CA GLU A 550 -22.55 -20.02 28.10
C GLU A 550 -22.57 -20.04 26.55
N GLU A 551 -21.70 -20.83 25.90
CA GLU A 551 -22.14 -22.12 25.33
C GLU A 551 -20.99 -22.97 24.75
N GLU A 552 -21.29 -24.26 24.66
CA GLU A 552 -20.38 -25.40 24.54
C GLU A 552 -19.74 -25.60 23.16
N ASN A 553 -18.62 -26.33 23.12
CA ASN A 553 -18.50 -27.46 22.19
C ASN A 553 -17.47 -28.48 22.74
N ASP A 554 -17.98 -29.55 23.34
CA ASP A 554 -17.21 -30.74 23.71
C ASP A 554 -17.04 -31.67 22.50
N GLU A 555 -15.81 -32.09 22.23
CA GLU A 555 -15.53 -33.39 21.60
C GLU A 555 -14.30 -34.01 22.28
N GLU A 556 -14.40 -35.29 22.61
CA GLU A 556 -13.47 -35.95 23.54
C GLU A 556 -12.06 -36.16 22.96
N SER A 557 -11.08 -36.19 23.87
CA SER A 557 -9.98 -37.15 23.74
C SER A 557 -9.59 -37.69 25.11
N SER A 558 -10.43 -38.57 25.64
CA SER A 558 -10.06 -39.42 26.77
C SER A 558 -8.84 -40.27 26.41
N LEU A 559 -7.71 -40.00 27.06
CA LEU A 559 -6.62 -40.96 27.15
C LEU A 559 -6.02 -40.93 28.55
N GLY A 560 -6.80 -41.46 29.50
CA GLY A 560 -6.29 -41.79 30.82
C GLY A 560 -5.09 -42.72 30.69
N THR A 561 -3.93 -42.25 31.14
CA THR A 561 -2.76 -43.10 31.37
C THR A 561 -2.38 -42.92 32.82
N ASP A 562 -2.89 -43.80 33.68
CA ASP A 562 -2.38 -43.98 35.03
C ASP A 562 -0.92 -44.43 34.94
N GLU A 563 -0.01 -43.54 35.31
CA GLU A 563 1.34 -43.90 35.76
C GLU A 563 1.41 -43.59 37.26
N GLU A 564 0.79 -44.46 38.07
CA GLU A 564 1.24 -44.63 39.44
C GLU A 564 2.69 -45.11 39.40
N ASN A 565 3.65 -44.20 39.62
CA ASN A 565 5.00 -44.62 39.96
C ASN A 565 5.59 -43.85 41.14
N SER A 566 5.60 -44.55 42.26
CA SER A 566 6.45 -44.40 43.42
C SER A 566 6.36 -43.08 44.18
N GLY A 567 5.76 -43.17 45.37
CA GLY A 567 6.23 -42.37 46.48
C GLY A 567 7.72 -42.62 46.71
N SER A 568 8.47 -41.55 46.86
CA SER A 568 9.68 -41.49 47.68
C SER A 568 9.44 -40.36 48.67
N GLU A 569 9.61 -40.62 49.96
CA GLU A 569 9.49 -39.58 50.98
C GLU A 569 10.44 -38.43 50.61
N ASP A 570 9.91 -37.22 50.39
CA ASP A 570 10.76 -36.02 50.24
C ASP A 570 11.27 -35.72 51.65
N GLU A 571 12.37 -36.39 52.03
CA GLU A 571 13.17 -36.02 53.20
C GLU A 571 13.35 -34.51 53.15
N VAL A 572 12.78 -33.82 54.13
CA VAL A 572 12.81 -32.36 54.24
C VAL A 572 14.21 -31.95 54.68
N PHE A 573 15.15 -32.09 53.76
CA PHE A 573 16.44 -31.42 53.84
C PHE A 573 16.18 -29.92 53.68
N ASP A 574 16.15 -29.26 54.83
CA ASP A 574 16.25 -27.81 54.94
C ASP A 574 17.60 -27.37 54.34
N ASN A 575 17.54 -26.88 53.11
CA ASN A 575 18.72 -26.49 52.32
C ASN A 575 19.36 -25.18 52.81
N SER A 576 19.02 -24.68 54.01
CA SER A 576 19.72 -23.59 54.67
C SER A 576 21.06 -24.02 55.32
N VAL A 577 21.33 -25.33 55.43
CA VAL A 577 22.54 -25.86 56.09
C VAL A 577 23.51 -26.49 55.09
N CYS A 578 24.71 -25.92 55.01
CA CYS A 578 25.83 -26.43 54.22
C CYS A 578 26.35 -27.78 54.78
N PRO A 579 26.36 -28.88 54.00
CA PRO A 579 27.02 -30.12 54.41
C PRO A 579 28.52 -29.90 54.65
N MET A 580 29.07 -30.48 55.73
CA MET A 580 30.41 -30.26 56.29
C MET A 580 31.63 -30.63 55.39
N SER A 581 31.46 -30.70 54.08
CA SER A 581 32.53 -30.91 53.09
C SER A 581 32.28 -30.24 51.73
N ILE A 582 31.38 -29.26 51.65
CA ILE A 582 31.18 -28.42 50.45
C ILE A 582 31.84 -27.05 50.68
N SER A 583 32.51 -26.49 49.67
CA SER A 583 33.00 -25.11 49.77
C SER A 583 31.83 -24.13 49.74
N GLU A 584 31.65 -23.38 50.83
CA GLU A 584 30.60 -22.35 51.01
C GLU A 584 30.37 -21.50 49.74
N ALA A 585 31.44 -21.05 49.10
CA ALA A 585 31.39 -20.23 47.89
C ALA A 585 30.70 -20.90 46.68
N LEU A 586 30.88 -22.21 46.46
CA LEU A 586 30.19 -22.93 45.37
C LEU A 586 28.71 -23.14 45.67
N PHE A 587 28.35 -23.34 46.94
CA PHE A 587 26.96 -23.50 47.36
C PHE A 587 26.21 -22.16 47.23
N GLN A 588 26.79 -21.06 47.74
CA GLN A 588 26.23 -19.71 47.60
C GLN A 588 26.09 -19.29 46.13
N ASN A 589 27.10 -19.57 45.28
CA ASN A 589 27.01 -19.33 43.83
C ASN A 589 25.92 -20.20 43.16
N THR A 590 25.77 -21.46 43.56
CA THR A 590 24.69 -22.33 43.06
C THR A 590 23.30 -21.77 43.43
N ILE A 591 23.14 -21.23 44.64
CA ILE A 591 21.89 -20.57 45.08
C ILE A 591 21.66 -19.28 44.27
N GLN A 592 22.69 -18.47 44.04
CA GLN A 592 22.58 -17.27 43.21
C GLN A 592 22.18 -17.61 41.76
N LEU A 593 22.84 -18.58 41.12
CA LEU A 593 22.49 -19.04 39.78
C LEU A 593 21.09 -19.70 39.73
N GLN A 594 20.64 -20.32 40.83
CA GLN A 594 19.27 -20.81 40.96
C GLN A 594 18.26 -19.64 41.02
N GLN A 595 18.55 -18.58 41.78
CA GLN A 595 17.73 -17.37 41.85
C GLN A 595 17.64 -16.70 40.47
N GLU A 596 18.78 -16.41 39.84
CA GLU A 596 18.87 -15.82 38.49
C GLU A 596 18.11 -16.66 37.45
N ARG A 597 18.25 -18.00 37.52
CA ARG A 597 17.49 -18.92 36.66
C ARG A 597 15.99 -18.87 36.93
N LEU A 598 15.56 -18.83 38.19
CA LEU A 598 14.14 -18.75 38.54
C LEU A 598 13.53 -17.43 38.07
N ASP A 599 14.25 -16.33 38.16
CA ASP A 599 13.79 -15.01 37.71
C ASP A 599 13.72 -14.92 36.18
N ILE A 600 14.74 -15.43 35.45
CA ILE A 600 14.66 -15.60 33.98
C ILE A 600 13.49 -16.50 33.60
N LYS A 601 13.24 -17.58 34.35
CA LYS A 601 12.17 -18.53 34.06
C LYS A 601 10.78 -17.94 34.33
N LYS A 602 10.62 -17.13 35.38
CA LYS A 602 9.41 -16.32 35.64
C LYS A 602 9.18 -15.33 34.48
N ALA A 603 10.19 -14.55 34.11
CA ALA A 603 10.11 -13.63 32.98
C ALA A 603 9.73 -14.34 31.67
N LEU A 604 10.30 -15.52 31.42
CA LEU A 604 9.97 -16.37 30.26
C LEU A 604 8.54 -16.90 30.31
N THR A 605 8.00 -17.26 31.48
CA THR A 605 6.58 -17.65 31.60
C THR A 605 5.64 -16.47 31.43
N GLU A 606 5.99 -15.28 31.92
CA GLU A 606 5.20 -14.07 31.71
C GLU A 606 5.22 -13.63 30.25
N GLU A 607 6.36 -13.60 29.56
CA GLU A 607 6.40 -13.27 28.13
C GLU A 607 5.67 -14.31 27.27
N LYS A 608 5.72 -15.61 27.65
CA LYS A 608 4.90 -16.63 26.97
C LYS A 608 3.40 -16.45 27.22
N LYS A 609 2.97 -15.97 28.39
CA LYS A 609 1.56 -15.58 28.64
C LYS A 609 1.18 -14.32 27.84
N VAL A 610 2.04 -13.30 27.80
CA VAL A 610 1.82 -12.06 27.02
C VAL A 610 1.68 -12.39 25.54
N ALA A 611 2.60 -13.17 24.97
CA ALA A 611 2.53 -13.64 23.58
C ALA A 611 1.28 -14.50 23.30
N ALA A 612 0.87 -15.36 24.24
CA ALA A 612 -0.39 -16.10 24.12
C ALA A 612 -1.63 -15.17 24.13
N SER A 613 -1.62 -14.13 24.97
CA SER A 613 -2.70 -13.13 25.02
C SER A 613 -2.77 -12.28 23.75
N LEU A 614 -1.63 -11.90 23.18
CA LEU A 614 -1.52 -11.20 21.90
C LEU A 614 -2.01 -12.09 20.74
N ARG A 615 -1.63 -13.38 20.73
CA ARG A 615 -2.16 -14.35 19.75
C ARG A 615 -3.69 -14.50 19.84
N LYS A 616 -4.26 -14.55 21.06
CA LYS A 616 -5.73 -14.55 21.23
C LYS A 616 -6.38 -13.29 20.67
N LYS A 617 -5.82 -12.10 20.95
CA LYS A 617 -6.29 -10.81 20.41
C LYS A 617 -6.18 -10.74 18.88
N TYR A 618 -5.06 -11.20 18.31
CA TYR A 618 -4.85 -11.30 16.87
C TYR A 618 -5.89 -12.22 16.22
N ASN A 619 -6.07 -13.45 16.73
CA ASN A 619 -7.04 -14.40 16.18
C ASN A 619 -8.49 -13.87 16.25
N ALA A 620 -8.85 -13.18 17.34
CA ALA A 620 -10.17 -12.57 17.49
C ALA A 620 -10.39 -11.38 16.55
N LEU A 621 -9.34 -10.58 16.29
CA LEU A 621 -9.38 -9.50 15.31
C LEU A 621 -9.41 -10.03 13.87
N ALA A 622 -8.70 -11.13 13.58
CA ALA A 622 -8.65 -11.75 12.27
C ALA A 622 -10.03 -12.27 11.83
N LYS A 623 -10.76 -12.96 12.72
CA LYS A 623 -12.15 -13.37 12.45
C LYS A 623 -13.06 -12.17 12.13
N LYS A 624 -12.94 -11.07 12.89
CA LYS A 624 -13.70 -9.84 12.63
C LYS A 624 -13.31 -9.17 11.30
N ALA A 625 -12.04 -9.29 10.90
CA ALA A 625 -11.57 -8.80 9.60
C ALA A 625 -12.15 -9.66 8.45
N GLU A 626 -12.20 -10.99 8.59
CA GLU A 626 -12.87 -11.88 7.64
C GLU A 626 -14.38 -11.59 7.55
N GLU A 627 -15.06 -11.40 8.70
CA GLU A 627 -16.47 -10.99 8.75
C GLU A 627 -16.72 -9.68 7.99
N VAL A 628 -15.88 -8.65 8.21
CA VAL A 628 -16.00 -7.36 7.49
C VAL A 628 -15.56 -7.45 6.03
N GLU A 629 -14.63 -8.34 5.67
CA GLU A 629 -14.30 -8.60 4.27
C GLU A 629 -15.47 -9.26 3.53
N THR A 630 -16.19 -10.21 4.17
CA THR A 630 -17.41 -10.78 3.59
C THR A 630 -18.54 -9.76 3.49
N SER A 631 -18.73 -8.89 4.50
CA SER A 631 -19.78 -7.86 4.45
C SER A 631 -19.45 -6.76 3.41
N LEU A 632 -18.18 -6.39 3.28
CA LEU A 632 -17.68 -5.52 2.20
C LEU A 632 -17.93 -6.16 0.84
N ALA A 633 -17.62 -7.44 0.65
CA ALA A 633 -17.88 -8.15 -0.59
C ALA A 633 -19.38 -8.17 -0.94
N THR A 634 -20.27 -8.34 0.04
CA THR A 634 -21.72 -8.22 -0.19
C THR A 634 -22.15 -6.79 -0.54
N ALA A 635 -21.64 -5.76 0.16
CA ALA A 635 -21.97 -4.36 -0.11
C ALA A 635 -21.47 -3.87 -1.48
N VAL A 636 -20.28 -4.34 -1.90
CA VAL A 636 -19.74 -4.11 -3.25
C VAL A 636 -20.60 -4.83 -4.29
N GLY A 637 -21.02 -6.07 -4.04
CA GLY A 637 -21.96 -6.80 -4.91
C GLY A 637 -23.31 -6.09 -5.06
N GLU A 638 -23.89 -5.61 -3.96
CA GLU A 638 -25.12 -4.79 -3.98
C GLU A 638 -24.93 -3.52 -4.80
N LEU A 639 -23.85 -2.76 -4.56
CA LEU A 639 -23.52 -1.56 -5.34
C LEU A 639 -23.37 -1.89 -6.84
N GLU A 640 -22.77 -3.01 -7.21
CA GLU A 640 -22.62 -3.43 -8.61
C GLU A 640 -23.95 -3.81 -9.26
N THR A 641 -24.82 -4.56 -8.57
CA THR A 641 -26.17 -4.84 -9.07
C THR A 641 -26.96 -3.55 -9.26
N PHE A 642 -26.83 -2.57 -8.36
CA PHE A 642 -27.43 -1.25 -8.50
C PHE A 642 -26.86 -0.46 -9.70
N GLN A 643 -25.54 -0.51 -9.94
CA GLN A 643 -24.94 0.10 -11.14
C GLN A 643 -25.44 -0.56 -12.43
N TRP A 644 -25.70 -1.88 -12.41
CA TRP A 644 -26.31 -2.59 -13.53
C TRP A 644 -27.77 -2.19 -13.76
N GLU A 645 -28.60 -2.13 -12.71
CA GLU A 645 -29.98 -1.62 -12.79
C GLU A 645 -30.04 -0.17 -13.31
N LYS A 646 -29.12 0.68 -12.84
CA LYS A 646 -28.96 2.06 -13.30
C LYS A 646 -28.65 2.09 -14.80
N GLN A 647 -27.75 1.23 -15.28
CA GLN A 647 -27.45 1.13 -16.71
C GLN A 647 -28.63 0.55 -17.51
N GLN A 648 -29.41 -0.39 -16.97
CA GLN A 648 -30.63 -0.90 -17.60
C GLN A 648 -31.67 0.22 -17.77
N LYS A 649 -31.98 0.97 -16.71
CA LYS A 649 -32.92 2.11 -16.75
C LYS A 649 -32.48 3.19 -17.75
N LEU A 650 -31.17 3.39 -17.94
CA LEU A 650 -30.65 4.30 -18.97
C LEU A 650 -30.74 3.70 -20.40
N ASN A 651 -30.62 2.38 -20.55
CA ASN A 651 -30.76 1.70 -21.85
C ASN A 651 -32.22 1.68 -22.38
N GLU A 652 -33.21 1.88 -21.50
CA GLU A 652 -34.63 1.99 -21.88
C GLU A 652 -34.95 3.29 -22.64
N LEU A 653 -34.05 4.28 -22.62
CA LEU A 653 -34.22 5.54 -23.34
C LEU A 653 -33.85 5.42 -24.83
N TYR A 654 -34.72 5.96 -25.68
CA TYR A 654 -34.55 5.92 -27.14
C TYR A 654 -33.63 7.05 -27.63
N VAL A 655 -32.45 6.68 -28.14
CA VAL A 655 -31.50 7.64 -28.74
C VAL A 655 -31.79 7.82 -30.23
N VAL A 656 -32.13 9.03 -30.66
CA VAL A 656 -32.38 9.34 -32.08
C VAL A 656 -31.06 9.64 -32.81
N VAL A 657 -30.75 8.86 -33.85
CA VAL A 657 -29.55 9.04 -34.70
C VAL A 657 -29.96 9.38 -36.13
N PRO A 658 -29.69 10.60 -36.64
CA PRO A 658 -29.96 10.93 -38.04
C PRO A 658 -28.88 10.32 -38.95
N LEU A 659 -29.26 9.31 -39.74
CA LEU A 659 -28.41 8.66 -40.73
C LEU A 659 -28.74 9.16 -42.14
N LYS A 660 -27.72 9.31 -42.99
CA LYS A 660 -27.90 9.49 -44.44
C LYS A 660 -28.00 8.12 -45.11
N LEU A 661 -28.75 8.01 -46.20
CA LEU A 661 -28.98 6.74 -46.91
C LEU A 661 -27.69 5.99 -47.30
N HIS A 662 -26.62 6.71 -47.67
CA HIS A 662 -25.32 6.10 -48.02
C HIS A 662 -24.52 5.59 -46.82
N GLN A 663 -24.95 5.82 -45.58
CA GLN A 663 -24.30 5.33 -44.36
C GLN A 663 -24.93 4.02 -43.86
N VAL A 664 -25.96 3.51 -44.56
CA VAL A 664 -26.66 2.26 -44.21
C VAL A 664 -26.04 1.12 -45.02
N GLU A 665 -25.06 0.45 -44.42
CA GLU A 665 -24.39 -0.72 -45.03
C GLU A 665 -25.17 -2.03 -44.81
N CYS A 666 -26.15 -2.03 -43.89
CA CYS A 666 -27.02 -3.17 -43.60
C CYS A 666 -28.15 -3.30 -44.65
N LEU A 667 -27.81 -3.83 -45.82
CA LEU A 667 -28.76 -4.18 -46.88
C LEU A 667 -29.15 -5.66 -46.78
N VAL A 668 -30.46 -5.93 -46.73
CA VAL A 668 -30.98 -7.30 -46.78
C VAL A 668 -31.49 -7.55 -48.20
N ASN A 669 -30.89 -8.52 -48.90
CA ASN A 669 -31.19 -8.84 -50.30
C ASN A 669 -31.04 -7.65 -51.29
N GLY A 670 -30.21 -6.65 -50.96
CA GLY A 670 -29.96 -5.48 -51.80
C GLY A 670 -31.00 -4.36 -51.68
N GLU A 671 -32.02 -4.52 -50.83
CA GLU A 671 -32.97 -3.48 -50.48
C GLU A 671 -32.73 -2.94 -49.06
N LEU A 672 -33.21 -1.72 -48.79
CA LEU A 672 -33.22 -1.14 -47.45
C LEU A 672 -34.31 -1.84 -46.61
N PRO A 673 -33.97 -2.42 -45.44
CA PRO A 673 -34.96 -2.95 -44.52
C PRO A 673 -36.01 -1.90 -44.14
N ARG A 674 -37.27 -2.33 -43.96
CA ARG A 674 -38.33 -1.46 -43.45
C ARG A 674 -38.16 -1.18 -41.96
N ASP A 675 -37.67 -2.19 -41.22
CA ASP A 675 -37.40 -2.13 -39.80
C ASP A 675 -35.91 -2.36 -39.53
N PHE A 676 -35.30 -1.48 -38.73
CA PHE A 676 -33.88 -1.54 -38.35
C PHE A 676 -33.64 -2.11 -36.93
N SER A 677 -34.66 -2.69 -36.30
CA SER A 677 -34.62 -3.14 -34.89
C SER A 677 -33.57 -4.23 -34.60
N GLN A 678 -33.08 -4.93 -35.61
CA GLN A 678 -31.99 -5.92 -35.50
C GLN A 678 -30.62 -5.37 -35.94
N ALA A 679 -30.55 -4.12 -36.40
CA ALA A 679 -29.32 -3.49 -36.87
C ALA A 679 -28.59 -2.76 -35.74
N LEU A 680 -27.26 -2.88 -35.70
CA LEU A 680 -26.40 -2.15 -34.77
C LEU A 680 -25.78 -0.94 -35.48
N VAL A 681 -25.79 0.22 -34.81
CA VAL A 681 -25.15 1.45 -35.30
C VAL A 681 -23.76 1.58 -34.66
N PHE A 682 -22.72 1.43 -35.47
CA PHE A 682 -21.33 1.62 -35.07
C PHE A 682 -20.75 2.94 -35.61
N THR A 683 -19.70 3.46 -34.99
CA THR A 683 -18.90 4.53 -35.59
C THR A 683 -17.80 3.91 -36.44
N ASN A 684 -17.50 4.48 -37.61
CA ASN A 684 -16.45 3.96 -38.50
C ASN A 684 -15.10 3.84 -37.77
N GLN A 685 -14.80 4.78 -36.87
CA GLN A 685 -13.61 4.75 -36.02
C GLN A 685 -13.57 3.54 -35.09
N SER A 686 -14.69 3.17 -34.45
CA SER A 686 -14.71 1.98 -33.59
C SER A 686 -14.63 0.69 -34.41
N LEU A 687 -15.26 0.66 -35.60
CA LEU A 687 -15.16 -0.48 -36.52
C LEU A 687 -13.71 -0.68 -37.02
N GLU A 688 -13.05 0.37 -37.49
CA GLU A 688 -11.65 0.34 -37.91
C GLU A 688 -10.71 -0.05 -36.77
N TYR A 689 -10.95 0.45 -35.55
CA TYR A 689 -10.18 0.08 -34.38
C TYR A 689 -10.33 -1.41 -34.06
N LEU A 690 -11.55 -1.95 -34.06
CA LEU A 690 -11.80 -3.37 -33.82
C LEU A 690 -11.14 -4.25 -34.91
N GLN A 691 -11.23 -3.84 -36.18
CA GLN A 691 -10.56 -4.54 -37.29
C GLN A 691 -9.02 -4.54 -37.13
N LYS A 692 -8.41 -3.41 -36.74
CA LYS A 692 -6.97 -3.33 -36.42
C LYS A 692 -6.63 -4.21 -35.22
N ARG A 693 -7.38 -4.12 -34.13
CA ARG A 693 -7.15 -4.91 -32.91
C ARG A 693 -7.26 -6.42 -33.16
N ILE A 694 -8.15 -6.88 -34.05
CA ILE A 694 -8.20 -8.30 -34.46
C ILE A 694 -6.88 -8.75 -35.10
N VAL A 695 -6.26 -7.90 -35.95
CA VAL A 695 -4.94 -8.19 -36.55
C VAL A 695 -3.85 -8.18 -35.49
N ASP A 696 -3.87 -7.20 -34.57
CA ASP A 696 -2.91 -7.11 -33.46
C ASP A 696 -2.99 -8.35 -32.55
N LEU A 697 -4.20 -8.76 -32.16
CA LEU A 697 -4.45 -9.98 -31.39
C LEU A 697 -3.99 -11.26 -32.12
N CYS A 698 -4.11 -11.30 -33.45
CA CYS A 698 -3.55 -12.42 -34.23
C CYS A 698 -2.02 -12.47 -34.13
N ASN A 699 -1.36 -11.31 -34.21
CA ASN A 699 0.09 -11.19 -34.06
C ASN A 699 0.54 -11.53 -32.62
N GLU A 700 -0.14 -11.00 -31.61
CA GLU A 700 0.07 -11.33 -30.19
C GLU A 700 -0.08 -12.83 -29.93
N ASN A 701 -1.13 -13.47 -30.46
CA ASN A 701 -1.31 -14.93 -30.39
C ASN A 701 -0.16 -15.71 -31.05
N ILE A 702 0.39 -15.24 -32.18
CA ILE A 702 1.55 -15.86 -32.83
C ILE A 702 2.79 -15.73 -31.92
N MET A 703 3.05 -14.54 -31.39
CA MET A 703 4.18 -14.28 -30.48
C MET A 703 4.08 -15.12 -29.20
N GLN A 704 2.91 -15.18 -28.57
CA GLN A 704 2.67 -15.99 -27.37
C GLN A 704 2.84 -17.49 -27.66
N ARG A 705 2.41 -17.98 -28.84
CA ARG A 705 2.70 -19.37 -29.27
C ARG A 705 4.19 -19.63 -29.46
N GLU A 706 4.99 -18.65 -29.86
CA GLU A 706 6.46 -18.79 -29.92
C GLU A 706 7.12 -18.82 -28.54
N ILE A 707 6.69 -17.94 -27.63
CA ILE A 707 7.14 -17.91 -26.23
C ILE A 707 6.81 -19.25 -25.56
N TYR A 708 5.57 -19.71 -25.67
CA TYR A 708 5.14 -21.02 -25.18
C TYR A 708 5.97 -22.18 -25.76
N LYS A 709 6.29 -22.16 -27.07
CA LYS A 709 7.18 -23.16 -27.69
C LYS A 709 8.61 -23.11 -27.14
N LYS A 710 9.14 -21.93 -26.80
CA LYS A 710 10.46 -21.76 -26.17
C LYS A 710 10.43 -22.29 -24.73
N ALA A 711 9.44 -21.88 -23.93
CA ALA A 711 9.22 -22.37 -22.57
C ALA A 711 9.03 -23.90 -22.52
N GLN A 712 8.25 -24.48 -23.43
CA GLN A 712 8.06 -25.94 -23.50
C GLN A 712 9.38 -26.68 -23.84
N LYS A 713 10.25 -26.11 -24.67
CA LYS A 713 11.59 -26.67 -24.93
C LYS A 713 12.48 -26.60 -23.69
N GLN A 714 12.50 -25.45 -23.00
CA GLN A 714 13.23 -25.26 -21.75
C GLN A 714 12.75 -26.22 -20.66
N HIS A 715 11.43 -26.35 -20.46
CA HIS A 715 10.85 -27.30 -19.51
C HIS A 715 11.24 -28.74 -19.83
N LYS A 716 11.17 -29.16 -21.11
CA LYS A 716 11.66 -30.47 -21.53
C LYS A 716 13.13 -30.66 -21.19
N GLN A 717 13.99 -29.68 -21.50
CA GLN A 717 15.42 -29.72 -21.17
C GLN A 717 15.65 -29.84 -19.66
N LEU A 718 15.02 -29.00 -18.84
CA LEU A 718 15.12 -29.05 -17.38
C LEU A 718 14.65 -30.40 -16.80
N VAL A 719 13.64 -31.04 -17.38
CA VAL A 719 13.19 -32.38 -17.00
C VAL A 719 14.21 -33.47 -17.38
N TRP A 720 14.89 -33.33 -18.53
CA TRP A 720 16.01 -34.21 -18.89
C TRP A 720 17.21 -34.00 -17.97
N ASP A 721 17.62 -32.75 -17.75
CA ASP A 721 18.73 -32.38 -16.87
C ASP A 721 18.47 -32.85 -15.43
N LYS A 722 17.25 -32.68 -14.91
CA LYS A 722 16.82 -33.23 -13.61
C LYS A 722 16.99 -34.75 -13.55
N LYS A 723 16.53 -35.49 -14.56
CA LYS A 723 16.69 -36.96 -14.61
C LYS A 723 18.15 -37.38 -14.72
N GLU A 724 18.97 -36.63 -15.45
CA GLU A 724 20.41 -36.89 -15.55
C GLU A 724 21.11 -36.64 -14.21
N MET A 725 20.74 -35.57 -13.48
CA MET A 725 21.25 -35.30 -12.14
C MET A 725 20.78 -36.35 -11.13
N GLU A 726 19.51 -36.77 -11.16
CA GLU A 726 19.01 -37.89 -10.33
C GLU A 726 19.74 -39.22 -10.61
N LEU A 727 20.12 -39.47 -11.86
CA LEU A 727 20.95 -40.62 -12.23
C LEU A 727 22.39 -40.48 -11.74
N LYS A 728 22.99 -39.29 -11.85
CA LYS A 728 24.33 -39.01 -11.32
C LYS A 728 24.36 -39.12 -9.79
N ILE A 729 23.33 -38.64 -9.10
CA ILE A 729 23.16 -38.78 -7.64
C ILE A 729 23.11 -40.27 -7.29
N ARG A 730 22.21 -41.05 -7.90
CA ARG A 730 22.13 -42.51 -7.67
C ARG A 730 23.45 -43.24 -7.95
N GLN A 731 24.15 -42.92 -9.04
CA GLN A 731 25.47 -43.50 -9.33
C GLN A 731 26.53 -43.10 -8.30
N LEU A 732 26.46 -41.90 -7.72
CA LEU A 732 27.36 -41.46 -6.66
C LEU A 732 27.01 -42.11 -5.32
N GLU A 733 25.73 -42.29 -5.00
CA GLU A 733 25.24 -43.05 -3.84
C GLU A 733 25.69 -44.51 -3.93
N GLU A 734 25.49 -45.18 -5.07
CA GLU A 734 25.98 -46.53 -5.34
C GLU A 734 27.50 -46.63 -5.18
N LYS A 735 28.28 -45.73 -5.81
CA LYS A 735 29.75 -45.69 -5.66
C LYS A 735 30.18 -45.44 -4.22
N CYS A 736 29.48 -44.57 -3.49
CA CYS A 736 29.72 -44.33 -2.08
C CYS A 736 29.46 -45.61 -1.27
N ASN A 737 28.29 -46.22 -1.42
CA ASN A 737 27.89 -47.49 -0.79
C ASN A 737 28.92 -48.60 -1.05
N ASP A 738 29.33 -48.79 -2.30
CA ASP A 738 30.39 -49.72 -2.72
C ASP A 738 31.71 -49.46 -2.00
N LEU A 739 32.12 -48.19 -1.88
CA LEU A 739 33.33 -47.79 -1.16
C LEU A 739 33.19 -47.97 0.35
N MET A 740 32.00 -47.81 0.94
CA MET A 740 31.77 -48.14 2.36
C MET A 740 31.88 -49.65 2.58
N MET A 741 31.23 -50.45 1.74
CA MET A 741 31.27 -51.91 1.81
C MET A 741 32.70 -52.43 1.65
N LYS A 742 33.48 -51.88 0.71
CA LYS A 742 34.90 -52.26 0.51
C LYS A 742 35.82 -51.82 1.66
N LYS A 743 35.53 -50.72 2.38
CA LYS A 743 36.38 -50.20 3.47
C LYS A 743 35.98 -50.68 4.86
N PHE A 744 34.69 -50.86 5.12
CA PHE A 744 34.13 -51.15 6.45
C PHE A 744 33.37 -52.49 6.52
N GLY A 745 33.06 -53.13 5.39
CA GLY A 745 32.26 -54.37 5.34
C GLY A 745 30.75 -54.18 5.60
N ARG A 746 30.31 -52.93 5.81
CA ARG A 746 28.94 -52.52 6.16
C ARG A 746 28.70 -51.10 5.65
N LEU A 747 27.45 -50.75 5.41
CA LEU A 747 27.05 -49.35 5.27
C LEU A 747 27.20 -48.66 6.63
N VAL A 748 27.76 -47.44 6.63
CA VAL A 748 27.99 -46.65 7.84
C VAL A 748 27.70 -45.19 7.52
N ASP A 749 27.02 -44.50 8.43
CA ASP A 749 26.86 -43.05 8.34
C ASP A 749 28.25 -42.38 8.38
N PHE A 750 28.64 -41.82 7.24
CA PHE A 750 29.93 -41.15 7.05
C PHE A 750 30.02 -39.83 7.82
N GLU A 751 28.90 -39.16 8.10
CA GLU A 751 28.86 -37.92 8.87
C GLU A 751 29.17 -38.23 10.35
N ALA A 752 28.48 -39.22 10.91
CA ALA A 752 28.77 -39.75 12.26
C ALA A 752 30.23 -40.28 12.38
N VAL A 753 30.73 -41.01 11.38
CA VAL A 753 32.13 -41.50 11.39
C VAL A 753 33.14 -40.36 11.30
N GLN A 754 32.88 -39.29 10.54
CA GLN A 754 33.76 -38.12 10.51
C GLN A 754 33.79 -37.40 11.87
N VAL A 755 32.63 -37.24 12.51
CA VAL A 755 32.50 -36.65 13.85
C VAL A 755 33.21 -37.49 14.93
N CYS A 756 33.16 -38.81 14.84
CA CYS A 756 33.76 -39.74 15.81
C CYS A 756 35.15 -40.28 15.41
N SER A 757 35.77 -39.72 14.36
CA SER A 757 37.01 -40.22 13.75
C SER A 757 38.24 -40.27 14.69
N VAL A 758 38.21 -39.50 15.79
CA VAL A 758 39.15 -39.60 16.91
C VAL A 758 38.34 -39.81 18.18
N ASN A 759 38.58 -40.90 18.89
CA ASN A 759 38.02 -41.10 20.22
C ASN A 759 38.85 -40.29 21.23
N ILE A 760 38.54 -38.99 21.29
CA ILE A 760 39.21 -37.98 22.12
C ILE A 760 39.33 -38.45 23.58
N CYS A 761 38.22 -38.92 24.16
CA CYS A 761 38.18 -39.49 25.51
C CYS A 761 39.18 -40.64 25.72
N MET A 762 39.34 -41.55 24.74
CA MET A 762 40.31 -42.64 24.82
C MET A 762 41.77 -42.16 24.70
N GLU A 763 42.03 -41.07 23.96
CA GLU A 763 43.36 -40.46 23.88
C GLU A 763 43.69 -39.66 25.14
N GLU A 764 42.72 -38.95 25.73
CA GLU A 764 42.83 -38.26 27.03
C GLU A 764 43.09 -39.25 28.17
N LEU A 765 42.32 -40.34 28.25
CA LEU A 765 42.52 -41.42 29.23
C LEU A 765 43.93 -42.03 29.12
N LYS A 766 44.48 -42.19 27.91
CA LYS A 766 45.87 -42.65 27.72
C LYS A 766 46.89 -41.66 28.27
N VAL A 767 46.66 -40.35 28.16
CA VAL A 767 47.56 -39.34 28.72
C VAL A 767 47.44 -39.29 30.24
N GLN A 768 46.23 -39.39 30.80
CA GLN A 768 46.02 -39.52 32.25
C GLN A 768 46.70 -40.77 32.84
N ILE A 769 46.68 -41.90 32.11
CA ILE A 769 47.43 -43.11 32.50
C ILE A 769 48.94 -42.82 32.50
N MET A 770 49.47 -42.20 31.44
CA MET A 770 50.89 -41.83 31.38
C MET A 770 51.34 -40.85 32.47
N GLU A 771 50.48 -39.90 32.86
CA GLU A 771 50.74 -38.98 33.98
C GLU A 771 50.81 -39.73 35.31
N LYS A 772 49.85 -40.63 35.56
CA LYS A 772 49.86 -41.48 36.76
C LYS A 772 51.06 -42.42 36.79
N GLU A 773 51.40 -43.07 35.68
CA GLU A 773 52.62 -43.88 35.53
C GLU A 773 53.89 -43.05 35.81
N TYR A 774 53.95 -41.81 35.33
CA TYR A 774 55.08 -40.91 35.57
C TYR A 774 55.21 -40.54 37.05
N VAL A 775 54.10 -40.18 37.72
CA VAL A 775 54.05 -39.91 39.16
C VAL A 775 54.52 -41.14 39.95
N HIS A 776 53.96 -42.32 39.67
CA HIS A 776 54.36 -43.57 40.31
C HIS A 776 55.83 -43.93 40.04
N SER A 777 56.38 -43.60 38.87
CA SER A 777 57.81 -43.79 38.59
C SER A 777 58.71 -42.87 39.44
N GLN A 778 58.26 -41.65 39.76
CA GLN A 778 58.99 -40.77 40.68
C GLN A 778 58.89 -41.26 42.12
N GLU A 779 57.73 -41.77 42.53
CA GLU A 779 57.53 -42.39 43.85
C GLU A 779 58.44 -43.62 44.01
N LEU A 780 58.47 -44.51 43.01
CA LEU A 780 59.35 -45.69 43.00
C LEU A 780 60.82 -45.29 43.12
N LYS A 781 61.30 -44.27 42.39
CA LYS A 781 62.69 -43.77 42.54
C LYS A 781 63.01 -43.31 43.96
N LYS A 782 62.10 -42.55 44.59
CA LYS A 782 62.25 -42.14 46.00
C LYS A 782 62.31 -43.35 46.94
N TRP A 783 61.54 -44.40 46.66
CA TRP A 783 61.60 -45.66 47.42
C TRP A 783 62.90 -46.46 47.16
N GLU A 784 63.39 -46.51 45.93
CA GLU A 784 64.66 -47.14 45.57
C GLU A 784 65.87 -46.46 46.23
N GLU A 785 65.93 -45.13 46.20
CA GLU A 785 66.93 -44.33 46.93
C GLU A 785 66.92 -44.67 48.42
N ARG A 786 65.73 -44.72 49.03
CA ARG A 786 65.54 -45.09 50.44
C ARG A 786 65.96 -46.53 50.75
N ILE A 787 65.70 -47.47 49.85
CA ILE A 787 66.17 -48.87 49.94
C ILE A 787 67.70 -48.94 49.83
N VAL A 788 68.31 -48.18 48.93
CA VAL A 788 69.77 -48.11 48.76
C VAL A 788 70.43 -47.55 50.03
N ASP A 789 69.87 -46.51 50.65
CA ASP A 789 70.41 -45.96 51.88
C ASP A 789 70.25 -46.90 53.08
N LEU A 790 69.12 -47.61 53.20
CA LEU A 790 68.94 -48.67 54.20
C LEU A 790 69.93 -49.83 53.98
N ARG A 791 70.18 -50.23 52.71
CA ARG A 791 71.21 -51.25 52.38
C ARG A 791 72.62 -50.79 52.74
N LYS A 792 72.97 -49.51 52.51
CA LYS A 792 74.25 -48.93 52.95
C LYS A 792 74.39 -48.95 54.48
N GLN A 793 73.32 -48.65 55.22
CA GLN A 793 73.32 -48.72 56.70
C GLN A 793 73.53 -50.17 57.17
N LEU A 794 72.82 -51.13 56.59
CA LEU A 794 72.96 -52.55 56.93
C LEU A 794 74.38 -53.07 56.60
N LEU A 795 74.94 -52.70 55.45
CA LEU A 795 76.32 -53.06 55.08
C LEU A 795 77.36 -52.52 56.08
N LYS A 796 77.21 -51.28 56.55
CA LYS A 796 78.08 -50.70 57.60
C LYS A 796 78.04 -51.54 58.87
N LEU A 797 76.83 -51.85 59.37
CA LEU A 797 76.63 -52.68 60.56
C LEU A 797 77.19 -54.11 60.39
N THR A 798 77.01 -54.72 59.23
CA THR A 798 77.58 -56.04 58.92
C THR A 798 79.11 -56.00 58.93
N ASN A 799 79.74 -55.01 58.28
CA ASN A 799 81.18 -54.84 58.28
C ASN A 799 81.76 -54.59 59.68
N GLU A 800 81.07 -53.81 60.51
CA GLU A 800 81.45 -53.61 61.92
C GLU A 800 81.40 -54.91 62.74
N ASN A 801 80.35 -55.72 62.55
CA ASN A 801 80.23 -57.03 63.21
C ASN A 801 81.29 -58.02 62.71
N THR A 802 81.57 -58.05 61.40
CA THR A 802 82.65 -58.87 60.84
C THR A 802 84.01 -58.45 61.38
N ARG A 803 84.27 -57.14 61.53
CA ARG A 803 85.50 -56.62 62.17
C ARG A 803 85.62 -57.06 63.63
N LYS A 804 84.52 -57.02 64.40
CA LYS A 804 84.48 -57.51 65.79
C LYS A 804 84.74 -59.03 65.86
N LEU A 805 84.20 -59.81 64.93
CA LEU A 805 84.47 -61.26 64.82
C LEU A 805 85.93 -61.55 64.42
N GLN A 806 86.54 -60.76 63.54
CA GLN A 806 87.96 -60.88 63.21
C GLN A 806 88.85 -60.57 64.43
N GLN A 807 88.51 -59.52 65.20
CA GLN A 807 89.17 -59.21 66.47
C GLN A 807 89.02 -60.35 67.49
N LEU A 808 87.82 -60.95 67.59
CA LEU A 808 87.59 -62.12 68.45
C LEU A 808 88.45 -63.33 68.04
N ASN A 809 88.52 -63.64 66.74
CA ASN A 809 89.36 -64.73 66.23
C ASN A 809 90.85 -64.48 66.48
N GLN A 810 91.32 -63.23 66.38
CA GLN A 810 92.69 -62.84 66.73
C GLN A 810 92.99 -63.13 68.20
N PHE A 811 92.11 -62.73 69.12
CA PHE A 811 92.24 -63.06 70.54
C PHE A 811 92.16 -64.58 70.82
N CYS A 812 91.38 -65.34 70.05
CA CYS A 812 91.37 -66.80 70.14
C CYS A 812 92.72 -67.44 69.73
N PHE A 813 93.37 -66.92 68.68
CA PHE A 813 94.71 -67.37 68.29
C PHE A 813 95.78 -67.01 69.34
N GLU A 814 95.74 -65.80 69.89
CA GLU A 814 96.65 -65.38 70.98
C GLU A 814 96.47 -66.26 72.22
N LYS A 815 95.22 -66.59 72.59
CA LYS A 815 94.92 -67.55 73.64
C LYS A 815 95.52 -68.93 73.35
N GLN A 816 95.34 -69.47 72.15
CA GLN A 816 95.93 -70.78 71.77
C GLN A 816 97.47 -70.76 71.78
N GLN A 817 98.12 -69.65 71.41
CA GLN A 817 99.57 -69.50 71.52
C GLN A 817 100.05 -69.46 72.98
N LEU A 818 99.25 -68.92 73.91
CA LEU A 818 99.55 -68.94 75.34
C LEU A 818 99.33 -70.34 75.93
N GLU A 819 98.25 -71.03 75.55
CA GLU A 819 97.97 -72.41 75.98
C GLU A 819 99.04 -73.40 75.49
N THR A 820 99.51 -73.27 74.24
CA THR A 820 100.62 -74.11 73.72
C THR A 820 101.96 -73.82 74.38
N LYS A 821 102.26 -72.55 74.74
CA LYS A 821 103.44 -72.20 75.55
C LYS A 821 103.41 -72.75 76.98
N LEU A 822 102.25 -73.15 77.49
CA LEU A 822 102.09 -73.73 78.83
C LEU A 822 102.14 -75.27 78.86
N ALA A 823 102.14 -75.95 77.70
CA ALA A 823 101.83 -77.37 77.60
C ALA A 823 103.04 -78.34 77.40
N SER A 824 104.29 -77.87 77.43
CA SER A 824 105.48 -78.70 77.08
C SER A 824 106.50 -78.87 78.22
N PRO A 825 106.72 -80.10 78.77
CA PRO A 825 107.73 -80.35 79.81
C PRO A 825 108.83 -81.40 79.51
N LYS A 826 110.08 -80.95 79.74
CA LYS A 826 111.29 -81.65 80.25
C LYS A 826 112.13 -82.62 79.39
N ASN A 827 113.41 -82.23 79.24
CA ASN A 827 114.65 -82.87 79.76
C ASN A 827 115.86 -81.92 79.45
N ASP A 828 117.11 -82.13 79.88
CA ASP A 828 117.76 -82.29 81.21
C ASP A 828 119.30 -82.15 80.98
N PRO A 829 120.27 -82.24 81.94
CA PRO A 829 120.24 -82.20 83.41
C PRO A 829 121.27 -81.23 84.08
N LEU A 830 120.94 -80.62 85.24
CA LEU A 830 121.89 -80.34 86.34
C LEU A 830 121.13 -79.90 87.61
N GLY A 831 121.59 -80.26 88.82
CA GLY A 831 121.18 -79.59 90.06
C GLY A 831 120.17 -80.32 90.96
N VAL A 832 120.65 -81.37 91.63
CA VAL A 832 120.05 -82.06 92.79
C VAL A 832 119.46 -81.10 93.84
N GLN A 833 118.21 -81.32 94.27
CA GLN A 833 117.84 -81.48 95.71
C GLN A 833 116.38 -81.93 95.95
N PHE A 834 116.19 -82.65 97.06
CA PHE A 834 114.93 -83.10 97.69
C PHE A 834 114.00 -84.08 96.96
N GLN A 835 114.28 -85.36 97.21
CA GLN A 835 113.27 -86.42 97.31
C GLN A 835 112.59 -86.34 98.70
N GLY A 836 111.25 -86.36 98.77
CA GLY A 836 110.53 -86.12 100.04
C GLY A 836 109.07 -86.58 100.08
N THR A 837 108.87 -87.89 100.27
CA THR A 837 107.65 -88.60 100.76
C THR A 837 106.27 -87.92 100.86
N ARG A 838 105.30 -88.52 100.15
CA ARG A 838 103.96 -89.02 100.59
C ARG A 838 103.02 -88.12 101.43
N THR A 839 101.73 -88.24 101.11
CA THR A 839 100.50 -87.89 101.88
C THR A 839 99.88 -86.50 101.72
N THR A 840 100.58 -85.50 101.19
CA THR A 840 100.01 -84.15 100.95
C THR A 840 98.98 -84.14 99.82
N ASP A 841 99.25 -84.81 98.71
CA ASP A 841 98.44 -84.68 97.50
C ASP A 841 97.06 -85.33 97.63
N ILE A 842 96.93 -86.34 98.48
CA ILE A 842 95.62 -86.94 98.83
C ILE A 842 94.81 -85.98 99.72
N LYS A 843 95.48 -85.24 100.62
CA LYS A 843 94.85 -84.20 101.46
C LYS A 843 94.49 -82.95 100.65
N GLU A 844 95.33 -82.55 99.69
CA GLU A 844 95.03 -81.49 98.71
C GLU A 844 93.86 -81.88 97.80
N LYS A 845 93.84 -83.12 97.26
CA LYS A 845 92.71 -83.64 96.49
C LYS A 845 91.42 -83.66 97.32
N ALA A 846 91.47 -84.12 98.57
CA ALA A 846 90.32 -84.06 99.48
C ALA A 846 89.90 -82.62 99.83
N ARG A 847 90.84 -81.67 99.99
CA ARG A 847 90.55 -80.23 100.17
C ARG A 847 89.97 -79.58 98.92
N LEU A 848 90.39 -80.01 97.73
CA LEU A 848 89.87 -79.53 96.45
C LEU A 848 88.50 -80.14 96.16
N GLU A 849 88.27 -81.42 96.41
CA GLU A 849 86.93 -82.04 96.36
C GLU A 849 85.99 -81.43 97.40
N SER A 850 86.48 -81.07 98.60
CA SER A 850 85.68 -80.37 99.60
C SER A 850 85.35 -78.93 99.19
N ARG A 851 86.31 -78.22 98.56
CA ARG A 851 86.06 -76.89 97.98
C ARG A 851 85.20 -76.93 96.71
N LEU A 852 85.25 -78.00 95.92
CA LEU A 852 84.34 -78.25 94.80
C LEU A 852 82.94 -78.61 95.30
N LYS A 853 82.80 -79.43 96.34
CA LYS A 853 81.51 -79.70 97.00
C LYS A 853 80.94 -78.45 97.66
N HIS A 854 81.76 -77.59 98.26
CA HIS A 854 81.31 -76.27 98.71
C HIS A 854 80.88 -75.40 97.53
N ARG A 855 81.75 -75.11 96.56
CA ARG A 855 81.36 -74.29 95.39
C ARG A 855 80.20 -74.86 94.57
N ALA A 856 79.98 -76.18 94.57
CA ALA A 856 78.82 -76.80 93.93
C ALA A 856 77.54 -76.65 94.78
N ARG A 857 77.63 -76.68 96.11
CA ARG A 857 76.53 -76.29 97.00
C ARG A 857 76.24 -74.79 96.90
N ASP A 858 77.26 -73.95 96.91
CA ASP A 858 77.14 -72.50 96.78
C ASP A 858 76.59 -72.13 95.39
N ALA A 859 76.97 -72.86 94.33
CA ALA A 859 76.38 -72.70 92.99
C ALA A 859 74.98 -73.32 92.87
N ALA A 860 74.61 -74.30 93.69
CA ALA A 860 73.24 -74.81 93.79
C ALA A 860 72.36 -73.83 94.56
N LEU A 861 72.83 -73.28 95.68
CA LEU A 861 72.21 -72.22 96.46
C LEU A 861 72.05 -70.94 95.62
N LEU A 862 73.07 -70.50 94.89
CA LEU A 862 72.97 -69.38 93.94
C LEU A 862 72.02 -69.69 92.78
N ARG A 863 71.88 -70.96 92.36
CA ARG A 863 70.86 -71.34 91.37
C ARG A 863 69.46 -71.34 91.95
N GLU A 864 69.27 -71.80 93.18
CA GLU A 864 68.00 -71.70 93.92
C GLU A 864 67.66 -70.24 94.24
N GLU A 865 68.64 -69.41 94.56
CA GLU A 865 68.50 -67.96 94.77
C GLU A 865 68.17 -67.25 93.45
N ILE A 866 68.80 -67.60 92.33
CA ILE A 866 68.39 -67.14 90.99
C ILE A 866 66.99 -67.66 90.62
N HIS A 867 66.58 -68.84 91.11
CA HIS A 867 65.24 -69.41 90.89
C HIS A 867 64.16 -68.80 91.81
N LEU A 868 64.56 -68.28 92.98
CA LEU A 868 63.76 -67.45 93.88
C LEU A 868 63.62 -66.03 93.30
N LEU A 869 64.70 -65.45 92.79
CA LEU A 869 64.71 -64.16 92.06
C LEU A 869 63.98 -64.23 90.71
N HIS A 870 63.85 -65.42 90.10
CA HIS A 870 62.96 -65.65 88.94
C HIS A 870 61.50 -65.94 89.33
N ARG A 871 61.20 -66.22 90.60
CA ARG A 871 59.84 -66.48 91.09
C ARG A 871 59.13 -65.19 91.47
N LYS A 872 58.81 -64.43 90.42
CA LYS A 872 57.65 -63.53 90.21
C LYS A 872 57.31 -62.45 91.26
N ASP A 873 56.75 -61.38 90.71
CA ASP A 873 55.92 -60.36 91.33
C ASP A 873 56.62 -59.17 92.04
N GLY A 874 56.53 -58.01 91.37
CA GLY A 874 56.08 -56.75 91.96
C GLY A 874 56.89 -56.10 93.09
N CYS A 875 57.67 -55.09 92.73
CA CYS A 875 58.07 -53.94 93.58
C CYS A 875 58.82 -54.23 94.90
N LEU A 876 60.04 -53.66 95.02
CA LEU A 876 60.16 -52.33 95.64
C LEU A 876 61.53 -51.66 95.39
N MET A 877 61.48 -50.33 95.35
CA MET A 877 62.60 -49.41 95.13
C MET A 877 63.25 -48.95 96.45
N LYS A 878 64.48 -48.40 96.36
CA LYS A 878 65.26 -47.70 97.41
C LYS A 878 65.81 -48.66 98.48
N GLU A 879 67.11 -48.76 98.77
CA GLU A 879 68.13 -47.71 98.94
C GLU A 879 69.55 -48.22 98.62
N LEU A 880 70.39 -47.35 98.07
CA LEU A 880 71.83 -47.16 98.37
C LEU A 880 72.51 -46.39 97.22
N ALA A 881 72.15 -45.12 97.10
CA ALA A 881 73.08 -44.16 96.53
C ALA A 881 74.16 -43.85 97.57
N LEU A 882 75.45 -44.03 97.26
CA LEU A 882 76.53 -43.22 97.84
C LEU A 882 77.88 -43.40 97.12
N CYS A 883 78.55 -42.26 96.92
CA CYS A 883 79.99 -42.08 96.71
C CYS A 883 80.64 -42.26 95.32
N ARG A 884 80.65 -41.10 94.63
CA ARG A 884 81.78 -40.47 93.89
C ARG A 884 81.94 -40.88 92.42
N ARG A 885 81.64 -39.98 91.48
CA ARG A 885 82.35 -38.72 91.13
C ARG A 885 83.80 -38.96 90.70
N LYS A 886 84.08 -38.78 89.40
CA LYS A 886 84.84 -37.60 88.97
C LYS A 886 84.71 -37.31 87.47
N ASP A 887 84.55 -36.00 87.24
CA ASP A 887 84.89 -35.20 86.07
C ASP A 887 83.82 -34.99 84.99
N GLY A 888 83.66 -33.72 84.61
CA GLY A 888 82.69 -33.24 83.64
C GLY A 888 82.98 -31.80 83.23
N CYS A 889 82.31 -31.36 82.17
CA CYS A 889 82.08 -29.97 81.76
C CYS A 889 80.79 -30.00 80.92
N LEU A 890 79.69 -29.43 81.43
CA LEU A 890 79.33 -28.01 81.40
C LEU A 890 78.75 -27.55 80.04
N PHE A 891 77.41 -27.57 79.99
CA PHE A 891 76.56 -26.40 79.68
C PHE A 891 76.81 -25.59 78.39
N LEU A 892 75.82 -25.57 77.47
CA LEU A 892 74.93 -24.42 77.25
C LEU A 892 73.96 -24.62 76.04
N GLN A 893 72.67 -24.36 76.28
CA GLN A 893 71.75 -23.76 75.29
C GLN A 893 72.19 -22.29 75.06
N PRO A 894 71.92 -21.62 73.91
CA PRO A 894 70.62 -20.95 73.78
C PRO A 894 70.08 -20.56 72.37
N SER A 895 68.78 -20.24 72.34
CA SER A 895 68.09 -19.10 71.68
C SER A 895 68.30 -18.69 70.19
N SER A 896 67.14 -18.54 69.51
CA SER A 896 66.75 -17.50 68.50
C SER A 896 67.20 -16.06 68.90
N PRO A 897 67.18 -14.97 68.07
CA PRO A 897 66.35 -14.75 66.86
C PRO A 897 66.88 -13.80 65.72
N ARG A 898 65.97 -13.51 64.76
CA ARG A 898 65.74 -12.26 63.97
C ARG A 898 66.61 -11.86 62.75
N ASP A 899 65.84 -11.40 61.73
CA ASP A 899 66.10 -10.34 60.71
C ASP A 899 67.28 -10.55 59.72
N SER A 900 67.21 -10.23 58.41
CA SER A 900 66.17 -9.63 57.55
C SER A 900 66.44 -9.92 56.04
N GLU A 901 65.51 -9.45 55.18
CA GLU A 901 65.61 -9.27 53.71
C GLU A 901 65.14 -10.41 52.78
N THR A 902 64.41 -9.97 51.75
CA THR A 902 63.53 -10.69 50.80
C THR A 902 64.17 -10.60 49.38
N PRO A 903 63.55 -11.00 48.23
CA PRO A 903 62.17 -11.45 47.98
C PRO A 903 62.01 -12.64 46.99
N THR A 904 60.76 -12.82 46.52
CA THR A 904 60.37 -13.24 45.14
C THR A 904 59.83 -14.67 44.93
N GLU A 905 58.48 -14.74 44.95
CA GLU A 905 57.58 -15.45 44.01
C GLU A 905 57.41 -16.98 43.98
N SER A 906 56.29 -17.36 43.33
CA SER A 906 55.87 -18.68 42.80
C SER A 906 55.22 -19.66 43.82
N PHE A 907 54.05 -20.28 43.58
CA PHE A 907 52.99 -20.16 42.54
C PHE A 907 51.64 -20.59 43.16
N PRO A 908 50.47 -20.06 42.72
CA PRO A 908 49.20 -20.78 42.82
C PRO A 908 49.06 -21.84 41.72
N VAL A 909 48.28 -22.89 41.98
CA VAL A 909 48.09 -24.04 41.09
C VAL A 909 46.90 -23.81 40.14
N PHE A 910 47.12 -24.05 38.85
CA PHE A 910 46.15 -24.55 37.86
C PHE A 910 46.57 -25.99 37.57
N THR A 911 45.72 -27.01 37.43
CA THR A 911 44.63 -27.31 36.47
C THR A 911 43.92 -28.61 36.95
N PRO A 912 42.85 -29.12 36.30
CA PRO A 912 42.04 -28.57 35.21
C PRO A 912 40.73 -27.91 35.67
#